data_AF-A0AA95I6Y6-F1
#
_entry.id   AF-A0AA95I6Y6-F1
#
_cell.length_a   1.000
_cell.length_b   1.000
_cell.length_c   1.000
_cell.angle_alpha   90.00
_cell.angle_beta   90.00
_cell.angle_gamma   90.00
#
_symmetry.space_group_name_H-M   'P 1'
#
loop_
_entity.id
_entity.type
_entity.pdbx_description
1 polymer ?
#
loop_
_entity_poly.entity_id
_entity_poly.type
_entity_poly.pdbx_seq_one_letter_code
_entity_poly.pdbx_strand_id
1 'polypeptide(L)'
;MNQLRFCIKIGVPTRSQIKQWGDYYLAKSLVDELKRHGHECRIQILPEWDLKDDLEDDVIIHIRGLSSYTVKPKHFNIMWNISHPDDISQEEYEKYDLILVSSYMYAEQLKKKIHVPVEVFLQFTDPLLFYPKRNDKYSYPLLFVGNSRGVYRGIVKDAMSSSEQLLIIGSGWKGIVDSKYILAKWFPNEELNEIYSSCHVLLNDHWEDMRKYGFINNRFFDAVACKALVINDDHPELKSIFPSALTYSTQEQLKWLLNDINKNRKKYKDISDQLHDEVMSNHTVVQRVQQLLMLLTQYNEVLNEKKFIPEPIIHHSIKDISKRFLLKRFGYGKLYRITRIVYLNLKTTRIFIEKLRKTIQKRLFRYKNKKKVLLNMSSESEIKALAQNIAKPIEDNVTDALISIIIPTKNGREHLKGLFPALKKNTLYSRYEIIIVDNNSQDKTRNYVESWKNSLNIRYYNTGQNLNFSQSVNYGASRAKGQYILLLNNDVMPLYGWLDEMLMAMLSEEEVGIVGSRLIYNQLNSSRLKIKEIIYPGCSVQHDGIRFRWTKAGVIPVNTGKYKNPLIEVDSLDVISVPAVTAACLLTDRKLFQQIGGFDEEYCFGKEDVDYCLKILEQNKKILVAKNSLLFHREFSSQIKQKRSVIKRSRIQNHERFVSIWDERLTSLIWEEKLFSKTSYWTEEPLHIVFLVTENEITTTAGDYFSARGLGDALRQKFGYRISYLARRPEYEWDEIPQSADIVVSMLYDCDIRSLNVPEGSITIAWIRGFVNYWKKVKYIHQFDGIITSSAYVQSELFNIVDKSKLWGILPLAANTNIFRADAPEIDRTVDVSFVGNLFHIPRSIVDNLDISLNMNFKFYGRLETGEVNHPWQNFHQGNISYLNLPNLYQRSKIVIEDIAPFNRGTINLRIYEAMASGALVIANNAPEIKETFSEHVLIYQSKEELNSLIQYYLTHEADREEIAFKAKEFIHREHTFLKRADVFRNILFSNLVKGQHKLEDI
;
A
#
# COMPACT_ATOMS: atom_id res chain seq x y z
N MET A 1 19.99 2.10 26.18
CA MET A 1 19.54 1.18 25.10
C MET A 1 20.21 1.58 23.80
N ASN A 2 20.37 0.66 22.85
CA ASN A 2 20.65 1.06 21.47
C ASN A 2 19.49 1.92 20.93
N GLN A 3 19.76 2.81 19.98
CA GLN A 3 18.72 3.50 19.25
C GLN A 3 17.76 2.47 18.61
N LEU A 4 16.46 2.65 18.82
CA LEU A 4 15.39 1.81 18.27
C LEU A 4 14.60 2.61 17.25
N ARG A 5 14.05 1.91 16.26
CA ARG A 5 13.10 2.46 15.27
C ARG A 5 11.68 2.07 15.65
N PHE A 6 10.85 3.06 15.95
CA PHE A 6 9.44 2.88 16.32
C PHE A 6 8.52 3.31 15.17
N CYS A 7 7.48 2.53 14.92
CA CYS A 7 6.33 2.98 14.14
C CYS A 7 5.06 2.85 14.96
N ILE A 8 4.36 3.97 15.11
CA ILE A 8 3.07 4.03 15.80
C ILE A 8 1.95 3.95 14.76
N LYS A 9 1.11 2.92 14.86
CA LYS A 9 -0.04 2.68 13.98
C LYS A 9 -1.28 3.28 14.64
N ILE A 10 -1.96 4.20 13.96
CA ILE A 10 -3.20 4.83 14.43
C ILE A 10 -4.34 4.67 13.43
N GLY A 11 -5.57 4.52 13.93
CA GLY A 11 -6.77 4.19 13.14
C GLY A 11 -7.33 5.32 12.28
N VAL A 12 -6.54 6.35 11.98
CA VAL A 12 -6.99 7.50 11.19
C VAL A 12 -7.23 7.07 9.74
N PRO A 13 -8.42 7.32 9.15
CA PRO A 13 -8.76 6.77 7.83
C PRO A 13 -8.02 7.44 6.68
N THR A 14 -7.74 8.75 6.80
CA THR A 14 -7.15 9.57 5.73
C THR A 14 -6.25 10.66 6.29
N ARG A 15 -5.29 11.15 5.48
CA ARG A 15 -4.39 12.25 5.90
C ARG A 15 -5.12 13.57 6.16
N SER A 16 -6.22 13.85 5.46
CA SER A 16 -7.00 15.08 5.65
C SER A 16 -7.72 15.12 7.00
N GLN A 17 -8.04 13.96 7.57
CA GLN A 17 -8.74 13.83 8.85
C GLN A 17 -7.81 13.84 10.07
N ILE A 18 -6.49 13.81 9.88
CA ILE A 18 -5.48 13.79 10.95
C ILE A 18 -5.78 14.81 12.07
N LYS A 19 -6.13 16.05 11.70
CA LYS A 19 -6.38 17.15 12.65
C LYS A 19 -7.67 16.98 13.48
N GLN A 20 -8.53 16.04 13.11
CA GLN A 20 -9.84 15.82 13.75
C GLN A 20 -9.84 14.59 14.68
N TRP A 21 -8.74 13.86 14.76
CA TRP A 21 -8.63 12.60 15.51
C TRP A 21 -7.70 12.72 16.71
N GLY A 22 -8.22 12.46 17.91
CA GLY A 22 -7.46 12.50 19.16
C GLY A 22 -6.27 11.54 19.17
N ASP A 23 -6.44 10.33 18.63
CA ASP A 23 -5.39 9.29 18.54
C ASP A 23 -4.12 9.79 17.86
N TYR A 24 -4.25 10.70 16.88
CA TYR A 24 -3.09 11.29 16.22
C TYR A 24 -2.29 12.18 17.17
N TYR A 25 -2.96 13.01 17.96
CA TYR A 25 -2.28 13.91 18.88
C TYR A 25 -1.64 13.13 20.04
N LEU A 26 -2.31 12.10 20.54
CA LEU A 26 -1.74 11.17 21.52
C LEU A 26 -0.48 10.47 20.97
N ALA A 27 -0.55 9.94 19.74
CA ALA A 27 0.60 9.33 19.07
C ALA A 27 1.73 10.33 18.81
N LYS A 28 1.39 11.57 18.42
CA LYS A 28 2.37 12.62 18.13
C LYS A 28 3.17 13.00 19.36
N SER A 29 2.53 13.20 20.52
CA SER A 29 3.24 13.46 21.77
C SER A 29 4.18 12.30 22.12
N LEU A 30 3.74 11.04 21.94
CA LEU A 30 4.58 9.87 22.16
C LEU A 30 5.80 9.84 21.21
N VAL A 31 5.60 10.12 19.91
CA VAL A 31 6.68 10.20 18.90
C VAL A 31 7.69 11.28 19.24
N ASP A 32 7.22 12.47 19.57
CA ASP A 32 8.08 13.62 19.84
C ASP A 32 8.94 13.38 21.08
N GLU A 33 8.38 12.75 22.12
CA GLU A 33 9.12 12.40 23.34
C GLU A 33 10.10 11.22 23.15
N LEU A 34 9.73 10.20 22.37
CA LEU A 34 10.65 9.11 21.99
C LEU A 34 11.86 9.64 21.20
N LYS A 35 11.65 10.63 20.32
CA LYS A 35 12.73 11.31 19.59
C LYS A 35 13.65 12.08 20.52
N ARG A 36 13.13 12.76 21.54
CA ARG A 36 13.96 13.43 22.58
C ARG A 36 14.83 12.44 23.35
N HIS A 37 14.37 11.20 23.51
CA HIS A 37 15.14 10.09 24.08
C HIS A 37 16.11 9.42 23.09
N GLY A 38 16.30 9.97 21.89
CA GLY A 38 17.28 9.52 20.91
C GLY A 38 16.81 8.35 20.01
N HIS A 39 15.52 8.04 19.98
CA HIS A 39 14.95 7.01 19.12
C HIS A 39 14.44 7.57 17.79
N GLU A 40 14.45 6.75 16.74
CA GLU A 40 13.76 7.08 15.50
C GLU A 40 12.29 6.69 15.65
N CYS A 41 11.38 7.59 15.28
CA CYS A 41 9.96 7.31 15.44
C CYS A 41 9.12 8.01 14.37
N ARG A 42 8.06 7.32 13.91
CA ARG A 42 7.09 7.83 12.94
C ARG A 42 5.69 7.30 13.21
N ILE A 43 4.71 7.96 12.62
CA ILE A 43 3.29 7.59 12.68
C ILE A 43 2.87 7.06 11.31
N GLN A 44 2.07 6.01 11.31
CA GLN A 44 1.34 5.57 10.11
C GLN A 44 -0.16 5.55 10.37
N ILE A 45 -0.91 6.12 9.44
CA ILE A 45 -2.38 6.09 9.42
C ILE A 45 -2.87 4.82 8.72
N LEU A 46 -4.18 4.54 8.78
CA LEU A 46 -4.75 3.26 8.35
C LEU A 46 -4.39 2.82 6.91
N PRO A 47 -4.40 3.70 5.89
CA PRO A 47 -3.96 3.33 4.54
C PRO A 47 -2.46 2.99 4.41
N GLU A 48 -1.66 3.38 5.39
CA GLU A 48 -0.20 3.23 5.40
C GLU A 48 0.25 1.97 6.15
N TRP A 49 -0.64 1.30 6.90
CA TRP A 49 -0.29 0.18 7.78
C TRP A 49 0.32 -1.03 7.06
N ASP A 50 -0.06 -1.25 5.80
CA ASP A 50 0.38 -2.38 4.97
C ASP A 50 1.51 -2.03 4.00
N LEU A 51 2.03 -0.80 4.05
CA LEU A 51 3.23 -0.43 3.29
C LEU A 51 4.44 -1.25 3.79
N LYS A 52 5.42 -1.46 2.91
CA LYS A 52 6.66 -2.21 3.22
C LYS A 52 7.74 -1.37 3.88
N ASP A 53 7.51 -0.07 4.04
CA ASP A 53 8.48 0.83 4.63
C ASP A 53 8.68 0.57 6.13
N ASP A 54 7.72 -0.06 6.82
CA ASP A 54 7.82 -0.49 8.23
C ASP A 54 8.70 -1.71 8.45
N LEU A 55 9.13 -2.40 7.39
CA LEU A 55 9.99 -3.57 7.49
C LEU A 55 11.33 -3.28 8.18
N GLU A 56 11.76 -2.03 8.22
CA GLU A 56 12.99 -1.62 8.90
C GLU A 56 12.78 -1.19 10.35
N ASP A 57 11.52 -1.09 10.81
CA ASP A 57 11.21 -0.68 12.18
C ASP A 57 11.37 -1.85 13.15
N ASP A 58 11.88 -1.54 14.35
CA ASP A 58 12.16 -2.52 15.40
C ASP A 58 10.91 -2.84 16.21
N VAL A 59 10.14 -1.80 16.54
CA VAL A 59 8.97 -1.87 17.43
C VAL A 59 7.76 -1.23 16.74
N ILE A 60 6.66 -1.97 16.67
CA ILE A 60 5.37 -1.44 16.23
C ILE A 60 4.49 -1.23 17.45
N ILE A 61 3.98 -0.01 17.64
CA ILE A 61 2.98 0.29 18.66
C ILE A 61 1.66 0.56 17.96
N HIS A 62 0.72 -0.36 18.08
CA HIS A 62 -0.63 -0.17 17.59
C HIS A 62 -1.49 0.45 18.67
N ILE A 63 -1.83 1.74 18.52
CA ILE A 63 -2.85 2.38 19.36
C ILE A 63 -4.20 1.86 18.90
N ARG A 64 -4.73 0.89 19.65
CA ARG A 64 -5.96 0.18 19.29
C ARG A 64 -7.17 1.05 19.65
N GLY A 65 -7.58 1.85 18.68
CA GLY A 65 -8.89 2.51 18.62
C GLY A 65 -9.94 1.56 18.03
N LEU A 66 -10.68 2.01 17.01
CA LEU A 66 -11.75 1.22 16.36
C LEU A 66 -11.25 0.20 15.32
N SER A 67 -10.01 0.32 14.84
CA SER A 67 -9.49 -0.48 13.72
C SER A 67 -8.48 -1.54 14.17
N SER A 68 -8.58 -2.76 13.63
CA SER A 68 -7.62 -3.86 13.88
C SER A 68 -6.42 -3.78 12.93
N TYR A 69 -5.21 -4.10 13.43
CA TYR A 69 -3.98 -4.17 12.64
C TYR A 69 -3.51 -5.62 12.45
N THR A 70 -3.04 -5.93 11.25
CA THR A 70 -2.42 -7.24 10.95
C THR A 70 -0.95 -7.20 11.31
N VAL A 71 -0.60 -7.83 12.43
CA VAL A 71 0.78 -7.90 12.94
C VAL A 71 1.73 -8.56 11.93
N LYS A 72 2.95 -8.04 11.84
CA LYS A 72 4.01 -8.65 11.02
C LYS A 72 5.01 -9.36 11.95
N PRO A 73 5.33 -10.66 11.76
CA PRO A 73 6.13 -11.43 12.72
C PRO A 73 7.53 -10.90 13.01
N LYS A 74 8.09 -10.11 12.07
CA LYS A 74 9.45 -9.54 12.14
C LYS A 74 9.60 -8.50 13.25
N HIS A 75 8.55 -7.75 13.56
CA HIS A 75 8.62 -6.67 14.55
C HIS A 75 8.34 -7.20 15.96
N PHE A 76 8.78 -6.44 16.95
CA PHE A 76 8.17 -6.52 18.27
C PHE A 76 6.88 -5.70 18.26
N ASN A 77 5.74 -6.39 18.22
CA ASN A 77 4.41 -5.81 18.04
C ASN A 77 3.77 -5.59 19.41
N ILE A 78 3.43 -4.36 19.71
CA ILE A 78 2.75 -3.94 20.92
C ILE A 78 1.35 -3.47 20.57
N MET A 79 0.32 -4.05 21.19
CA MET A 79 -1.01 -3.46 21.17
C MET A 79 -1.13 -2.56 22.38
N TRP A 80 -1.53 -1.30 22.18
CA TRP A 80 -2.00 -0.43 23.25
C TRP A 80 -3.51 -0.30 23.17
N ASN A 81 -4.22 -1.06 24.00
CA ASN A 81 -5.66 -0.96 24.15
C ASN A 81 -5.99 0.30 24.98
N ILE A 82 -6.53 1.30 24.29
CA ILE A 82 -6.91 2.59 24.87
C ILE A 82 -8.43 2.75 25.02
N SER A 83 -9.23 1.91 24.37
CA SER A 83 -10.69 2.04 24.30
C SER A 83 -11.34 0.80 23.71
N HIS A 84 -12.65 0.67 23.90
CA HIS A 84 -13.49 -0.36 23.29
C HIS A 84 -13.03 -1.81 23.47
N PRO A 85 -12.78 -2.25 24.73
CA PRO A 85 -12.34 -3.61 25.00
C PRO A 85 -13.35 -4.70 24.60
N ASP A 86 -14.65 -4.38 24.50
CA ASP A 86 -15.68 -5.32 24.02
C ASP A 86 -15.56 -5.62 22.52
N ASP A 87 -14.90 -4.74 21.75
CA ASP A 87 -14.70 -4.90 20.30
C ASP A 87 -13.42 -5.68 19.95
N ILE A 88 -12.67 -6.17 20.96
CA ILE A 88 -11.38 -6.86 20.76
C ILE A 88 -11.49 -8.30 21.23
N SER A 89 -11.32 -9.24 20.30
CA SER A 89 -11.37 -10.67 20.63
C SER A 89 -10.09 -11.14 21.33
N GLN A 90 -10.20 -12.23 22.10
CA GLN A 90 -9.05 -12.90 22.71
C GLN A 90 -7.98 -13.26 21.67
N GLU A 91 -8.41 -13.77 20.51
CA GLU A 91 -7.53 -14.11 19.40
C GLU A 91 -6.80 -12.88 18.82
N GLU A 92 -7.38 -11.68 18.89
CA GLU A 92 -6.69 -10.48 18.44
C GLU A 92 -5.54 -10.11 19.39
N TYR A 93 -5.76 -10.18 20.71
CA TYR A 93 -4.69 -9.94 21.68
C TYR A 93 -3.54 -10.94 21.54
N GLU A 94 -3.84 -12.23 21.33
CA GLU A 94 -2.83 -13.29 21.21
C GLU A 94 -1.89 -13.14 20.00
N LYS A 95 -2.17 -12.20 19.09
CA LYS A 95 -1.31 -11.92 17.92
C LYS A 95 -0.10 -11.04 18.24
N TYR A 96 -0.12 -10.31 19.37
CA TYR A 96 0.92 -9.34 19.71
C TYR A 96 1.97 -9.94 20.64
N ASP A 97 3.10 -9.25 20.79
CA ASP A 97 4.19 -9.67 21.69
C ASP A 97 4.01 -9.09 23.10
N LEU A 98 3.31 -7.97 23.22
CA LEU A 98 3.00 -7.28 24.47
C LEU A 98 1.67 -6.53 24.34
N ILE A 99 0.81 -6.67 25.35
CA ILE A 99 -0.42 -5.90 25.47
C ILE A 99 -0.26 -4.83 26.54
N LEU A 100 -0.50 -3.58 26.16
CA LEU A 100 -0.58 -2.43 27.05
C LEU A 100 -2.06 -2.05 27.21
N VAL A 101 -2.53 -1.85 28.43
CA VAL A 101 -3.95 -1.60 28.73
C VAL A 101 -4.13 -0.32 29.53
N SER A 102 -5.06 0.54 29.12
CA SER A 102 -5.36 1.82 29.81
C SER A 102 -6.29 1.67 31.02
N SER A 103 -6.22 0.54 31.73
CA SER A 103 -7.00 0.22 32.94
C SER A 103 -6.27 -0.86 33.75
N TYR A 104 -6.15 -0.70 35.08
CA TYR A 104 -5.68 -1.78 35.95
C TYR A 104 -6.73 -2.87 36.07
N MET A 105 -8.01 -2.50 36.20
CA MET A 105 -9.09 -3.48 36.36
C MET A 105 -9.18 -4.44 35.16
N TYR A 106 -9.16 -3.91 33.93
CA TYR A 106 -9.22 -4.76 32.75
C TYR A 106 -7.91 -5.52 32.51
N ALA A 107 -6.75 -4.92 32.81
CA ALA A 107 -5.47 -5.63 32.69
C ALA A 107 -5.45 -6.91 33.54
N GLU A 108 -5.89 -6.85 34.79
CA GLU A 108 -5.96 -8.01 35.68
C GLU A 108 -6.97 -9.07 35.22
N GLN A 109 -8.07 -8.65 34.59
CA GLN A 109 -9.00 -9.58 33.97
C GLN A 109 -8.39 -10.24 32.71
N LEU A 110 -7.68 -9.45 31.89
CA LEU A 110 -7.12 -9.91 30.63
C LEU A 110 -5.93 -10.85 30.85
N LYS A 111 -5.08 -10.61 31.86
CA LYS A 111 -3.99 -11.52 32.29
C LYS A 111 -4.46 -12.94 32.56
N LYS A 112 -5.72 -13.12 32.98
CA LYS A 112 -6.32 -14.44 33.25
C LYS A 112 -6.89 -15.12 32.01
N LYS A 113 -7.05 -14.36 30.91
CA LYS A 113 -7.70 -14.80 29.68
C LYS A 113 -6.71 -15.08 28.55
N ILE A 114 -5.55 -14.41 28.51
CA ILE A 114 -4.57 -14.56 27.42
C ILE A 114 -3.19 -14.96 27.92
N HIS A 115 -2.37 -15.49 27.01
CA HIS A 115 -1.01 -15.93 27.29
C HIS A 115 0.03 -14.84 27.04
N VAL A 116 -0.27 -13.88 26.15
CA VAL A 116 0.60 -12.74 25.88
C VAL A 116 0.73 -11.86 27.14
N PRO A 117 1.94 -11.37 27.47
CA PRO A 117 2.15 -10.45 28.60
C PRO A 117 1.25 -9.23 28.51
N VAL A 118 0.67 -8.84 29.65
CA VAL A 118 -0.23 -7.69 29.77
C VAL A 118 0.29 -6.75 30.84
N GLU A 119 0.49 -5.49 30.48
CA GLU A 119 0.96 -4.44 31.38
C GLU A 119 0.00 -3.25 31.39
N VAL A 120 -0.09 -2.59 32.56
CA VAL A 120 -0.91 -1.39 32.69
C VAL A 120 -0.15 -0.20 32.12
N PHE A 121 -0.77 0.49 31.18
CA PHE A 121 -0.22 1.67 30.52
C PHE A 121 -1.35 2.66 30.26
N LEU A 122 -1.59 3.51 31.25
CA LEU A 122 -2.62 4.54 31.17
C LEU A 122 -2.28 5.59 30.10
N GLN A 123 -3.29 6.30 29.63
CA GLN A 123 -3.11 7.49 28.81
C GLN A 123 -2.42 8.62 29.61
N PHE A 124 -2.14 9.74 28.96
CA PHE A 124 -1.28 10.79 29.51
C PHE A 124 -1.53 12.16 28.90
N THR A 125 -1.05 13.20 29.58
CA THR A 125 -1.02 14.57 29.07
C THR A 125 0.36 14.93 28.48
N ASP A 126 0.38 15.84 27.50
CA ASP A 126 1.61 16.49 27.02
C ASP A 126 1.74 17.88 27.68
N PRO A 127 2.70 18.08 28.59
CA PRO A 127 2.84 19.33 29.34
C PRO A 127 3.26 20.51 28.46
N LEU A 128 3.72 20.27 27.22
CA LEU A 128 4.03 21.34 26.26
C LEU A 128 2.79 21.85 25.53
N LEU A 129 1.71 21.05 25.50
CA LEU A 129 0.44 21.40 24.87
C LEU A 129 -0.60 21.82 25.93
N PHE A 130 -0.77 20.98 26.96
CA PHE A 130 -1.77 21.16 28.00
C PHE A 130 -1.13 21.69 29.28
N TYR A 131 -1.23 23.00 29.45
CA TYR A 131 -0.82 23.72 30.63
C TYR A 131 -1.83 24.84 30.92
N PRO A 132 -1.88 25.36 32.17
CA PRO A 132 -2.82 26.42 32.52
C PRO A 132 -2.56 27.70 31.71
N LYS A 133 -3.52 28.08 30.88
CA LYS A 133 -3.47 29.28 30.04
C LYS A 133 -4.86 29.89 29.90
N ARG A 134 -5.23 30.78 30.81
CA ARG A 134 -6.56 31.38 30.81
C ARG A 134 -6.74 32.38 29.65
N ASN A 135 -7.91 32.34 29.01
CA ASN A 135 -8.38 33.26 27.99
C ASN A 135 -9.87 33.56 28.22
N ASP A 136 -10.18 34.81 28.55
CA ASP A 136 -11.54 35.23 28.92
C ASP A 136 -12.57 35.03 27.79
N LYS A 137 -12.12 34.89 26.53
CA LYS A 137 -12.97 34.52 25.39
C LYS A 137 -13.69 33.18 25.58
N TYR A 138 -13.08 32.25 26.33
CA TYR A 138 -13.55 30.88 26.52
C TYR A 138 -14.16 30.65 27.91
N SER A 139 -14.66 31.71 28.55
CA SER A 139 -15.29 31.66 29.87
C SER A 139 -16.68 31.02 29.84
N TYR A 140 -16.74 29.71 29.57
CA TYR A 140 -17.98 28.94 29.47
C TYR A 140 -18.41 28.36 30.83
N PRO A 141 -19.68 28.53 31.26
CA PRO A 141 -20.16 28.00 32.54
C PRO A 141 -20.09 26.47 32.65
N LEU A 142 -20.54 25.77 31.60
CA LEU A 142 -20.55 24.32 31.57
C LEU A 142 -20.21 23.85 30.15
N LEU A 143 -19.12 23.11 30.01
CA LEU A 143 -18.59 22.72 28.70
C LEU A 143 -18.49 21.20 28.57
N PHE A 144 -18.83 20.69 27.40
CA PHE A 144 -18.51 19.32 26.98
C PHE A 144 -17.73 19.36 25.66
N VAL A 145 -16.61 18.63 25.57
CA VAL A 145 -15.78 18.56 24.35
C VAL A 145 -15.67 17.12 23.86
N GLY A 146 -16.43 16.74 22.83
CA GLY A 146 -16.38 15.40 22.25
C GLY A 146 -17.43 15.16 21.17
N ASN A 147 -17.20 14.16 20.32
CA ASN A 147 -18.13 13.78 19.26
C ASN A 147 -19.23 12.84 19.80
N SER A 148 -20.47 13.00 19.34
CA SER A 148 -21.56 12.07 19.69
C SER A 148 -21.38 10.70 19.03
N ARG A 149 -20.80 10.68 17.81
CA ARG A 149 -20.80 9.51 16.90
C ARG A 149 -22.18 8.87 16.71
N GLY A 150 -23.24 9.69 16.75
CA GLY A 150 -24.63 9.22 16.59
C GLY A 150 -25.27 8.66 17.87
N VAL A 151 -24.57 8.70 19.01
CA VAL A 151 -25.08 8.18 20.30
C VAL A 151 -25.36 9.32 21.27
N TYR A 152 -26.45 9.20 22.01
CA TYR A 152 -26.79 10.13 23.09
C TYR A 152 -25.91 9.87 24.31
N ARG A 153 -25.33 10.93 24.89
CA ARG A 153 -24.37 10.79 25.99
C ARG A 153 -25.03 11.17 27.32
N GLY A 154 -24.89 10.29 28.32
CA GLY A 154 -25.58 10.42 29.62
C GLY A 154 -25.29 11.76 30.33
N ILE A 155 -24.01 12.13 30.45
CA ILE A 155 -23.63 13.38 31.12
C ILE A 155 -24.17 14.64 30.44
N VAL A 156 -24.28 14.61 29.11
CA VAL A 156 -24.87 15.72 28.35
C VAL A 156 -26.38 15.77 28.61
N LYS A 157 -27.05 14.62 28.64
CA LYS A 157 -28.48 14.53 28.99
C LYS A 157 -28.76 15.12 30.36
N ASP A 158 -28.01 14.69 31.36
CA ASP A 158 -28.22 15.08 32.74
C ASP A 158 -27.93 16.59 32.92
N ALA A 159 -26.89 17.09 32.26
CA ALA A 159 -26.50 18.50 32.30
C ALA A 159 -27.53 19.46 31.69
N MET A 160 -28.25 19.07 30.62
CA MET A 160 -29.27 19.94 29.99
C MET A 160 -30.42 20.31 30.92
N SER A 161 -30.63 19.53 31.98
CA SER A 161 -31.66 19.78 32.97
C SER A 161 -31.24 20.73 34.09
N SER A 162 -29.98 21.17 34.09
CA SER A 162 -29.43 22.11 35.07
C SER A 162 -29.76 23.56 34.69
N SER A 163 -29.64 24.48 35.64
CA SER A 163 -29.80 25.92 35.40
C SER A 163 -28.59 26.56 34.69
N GLU A 164 -27.50 25.82 34.52
CA GLU A 164 -26.27 26.30 33.88
C GLU A 164 -26.34 26.20 32.36
N GLN A 165 -25.73 27.15 31.66
CA GLN A 165 -25.68 27.14 30.20
C GLN A 165 -24.65 26.10 29.70
N LEU A 166 -25.14 24.93 29.29
CA LEU A 166 -24.33 23.89 28.65
C LEU A 166 -23.92 24.29 27.22
N LEU A 167 -22.64 24.14 26.90
CA LEU A 167 -22.08 24.30 25.56
C LEU A 167 -21.31 23.04 25.15
N ILE A 168 -21.43 22.68 23.88
CA ILE A 168 -20.88 21.44 23.32
C ILE A 168 -19.96 21.78 22.14
N ILE A 169 -18.73 21.30 22.21
CA ILE A 169 -17.78 21.31 21.09
C ILE A 169 -17.64 19.87 20.58
N GLY A 170 -18.03 19.63 19.34
CA GLY A 170 -17.86 18.34 18.69
C GLY A 170 -18.86 18.09 17.56
N SER A 171 -18.63 17.03 16.81
CA SER A 171 -19.44 16.62 15.66
C SER A 171 -20.49 15.56 16.01
N GLY A 172 -21.52 15.44 15.16
CA GLY A 172 -22.58 14.44 15.30
C GLY A 172 -23.73 14.79 16.26
N TRP A 173 -23.70 15.98 16.89
CA TRP A 173 -24.72 16.38 17.86
C TRP A 173 -26.04 16.86 17.25
N LYS A 174 -26.04 17.25 15.98
CA LYS A 174 -27.23 17.72 15.27
C LYS A 174 -28.28 16.62 15.20
N GLY A 175 -29.48 16.87 15.73
CA GLY A 175 -30.56 15.90 15.80
C GLY A 175 -30.55 15.02 17.07
N ILE A 176 -29.49 15.11 17.89
CA ILE A 176 -29.41 14.47 19.22
C ILE A 176 -29.76 15.50 20.29
N VAL A 177 -29.13 16.67 20.24
CA VAL A 177 -29.43 17.79 21.13
C VAL A 177 -29.94 18.98 20.32
N ASP A 178 -30.64 19.89 20.99
CA ASP A 178 -31.01 21.18 20.42
C ASP A 178 -29.74 21.94 19.98
N SER A 179 -29.80 22.53 18.77
CA SER A 179 -28.72 23.34 18.21
C SER A 179 -28.20 24.44 19.12
N LYS A 180 -29.02 24.95 20.04
CA LYS A 180 -28.61 25.98 21.01
C LYS A 180 -27.47 25.54 21.95
N TYR A 181 -27.30 24.23 22.17
CA TYR A 181 -26.22 23.69 22.99
C TYR A 181 -24.93 23.49 22.19
N ILE A 182 -24.96 23.54 20.86
CA ILE A 182 -23.81 23.23 20.00
C ILE A 182 -23.04 24.52 19.70
N LEU A 183 -21.84 24.65 20.27
CA LEU A 183 -20.96 25.81 20.06
C LEU A 183 -20.18 25.70 18.76
N ALA A 184 -19.56 24.54 18.50
CA ALA A 184 -18.75 24.32 17.31
C ALA A 184 -18.64 22.82 16.98
N LYS A 185 -18.35 22.49 15.72
CA LYS A 185 -18.16 21.09 15.28
C LYS A 185 -16.79 20.52 15.65
N TRP A 186 -15.78 21.37 15.82
CA TRP A 186 -14.39 21.01 16.09
C TRP A 186 -13.61 22.24 16.56
N PHE A 187 -12.52 22.03 17.29
CA PHE A 187 -11.54 23.05 17.67
C PHE A 187 -10.10 22.53 17.45
N PRO A 188 -9.14 23.39 17.09
CA PRO A 188 -7.73 23.02 17.02
C PRO A 188 -7.22 22.48 18.34
N ASN A 189 -6.47 21.38 18.29
CA ASN A 189 -5.93 20.75 19.50
C ASN A 189 -4.99 21.68 20.26
N GLU A 190 -4.26 22.55 19.54
CA GLU A 190 -3.35 23.54 20.14
C GLU A 190 -4.09 24.66 20.90
N GLU A 191 -5.39 24.82 20.71
CA GLU A 191 -6.23 25.83 21.41
C GLU A 191 -7.01 25.23 22.59
N LEU A 192 -7.05 23.90 22.74
CA LEU A 192 -7.83 23.25 23.79
C LEU A 192 -7.33 23.61 25.19
N ASN A 193 -6.04 23.90 25.37
CA ASN A 193 -5.50 24.32 26.66
C ASN A 193 -6.14 25.62 27.16
N GLU A 194 -6.39 26.58 26.27
CA GLU A 194 -7.05 27.83 26.61
C GLU A 194 -8.51 27.61 26.97
N ILE A 195 -9.18 26.73 26.25
CA ILE A 195 -10.59 26.40 26.50
C ILE A 195 -10.75 25.68 27.84
N TYR A 196 -9.95 24.65 28.09
CA TYR A 196 -9.98 23.89 29.34
C TYR A 196 -9.61 24.77 30.54
N SER A 197 -8.58 25.61 30.41
CA SER A 197 -8.15 26.53 31.49
C SER A 197 -9.17 27.63 31.82
N SER A 198 -10.13 27.89 30.93
CA SER A 198 -11.03 29.04 31.03
C SER A 198 -12.48 28.67 31.33
N CYS A 199 -12.90 27.44 31.02
CA CYS A 199 -14.22 26.96 31.38
C CYS A 199 -14.37 26.84 32.91
N HIS A 200 -15.58 27.07 33.44
CA HIS A 200 -15.82 26.92 34.87
C HIS A 200 -15.92 25.45 35.28
N VAL A 201 -16.61 24.64 34.48
CA VAL A 201 -16.76 23.20 34.67
C VAL A 201 -16.67 22.49 33.32
N LEU A 202 -15.82 21.47 33.24
CA LEU A 202 -15.73 20.56 32.10
C LEU A 202 -16.42 19.24 32.44
N LEU A 203 -17.33 18.81 31.58
CA LEU A 203 -17.98 17.50 31.65
C LEU A 203 -17.14 16.48 30.88
N ASN A 204 -16.86 15.35 31.52
CA ASN A 204 -16.15 14.23 30.95
C ASN A 204 -16.96 12.94 31.10
N ASP A 205 -17.05 12.17 30.03
CA ASP A 205 -17.74 10.88 29.99
C ASP A 205 -16.87 9.80 29.37
N HIS A 206 -17.25 8.55 29.60
CA HIS A 206 -16.66 7.38 28.98
C HIS A 206 -17.70 6.65 28.14
N TRP A 207 -17.24 5.88 27.16
CA TRP A 207 -18.11 4.89 26.52
C TRP A 207 -18.49 3.82 27.54
N GLU A 208 -19.65 3.19 27.35
CA GLU A 208 -20.20 2.27 28.35
C GLU A 208 -19.26 1.09 28.66
N ASP A 209 -18.65 0.52 27.63
CA ASP A 209 -17.63 -0.52 27.74
C ASP A 209 -16.37 0.01 28.46
N MET A 210 -15.87 1.18 28.07
CA MET A 210 -14.73 1.82 28.73
C MET A 210 -15.00 2.01 30.22
N ARG A 211 -16.16 2.56 30.58
CA ARG A 211 -16.60 2.79 31.97
C ARG A 211 -16.71 1.47 32.73
N LYS A 212 -17.38 0.47 32.15
CA LYS A 212 -17.57 -0.86 32.74
C LYS A 212 -16.24 -1.53 33.07
N TYR A 213 -15.22 -1.37 32.21
CA TYR A 213 -13.93 -2.02 32.38
C TYR A 213 -12.83 -1.13 32.96
N GLY A 214 -13.12 0.12 33.30
CA GLY A 214 -12.19 1.01 34.02
C GLY A 214 -11.21 1.81 33.13
N PHE A 215 -11.50 1.96 31.83
CA PHE A 215 -10.66 2.72 30.91
C PHE A 215 -10.87 4.24 31.07
N ILE A 216 -9.83 4.93 31.53
CA ILE A 216 -9.83 6.40 31.62
C ILE A 216 -9.39 6.99 30.27
N ASN A 217 -10.21 7.90 29.72
CA ASN A 217 -9.95 8.54 28.43
C ASN A 217 -8.87 9.66 28.52
N ASN A 218 -8.32 10.09 27.38
CA ASN A 218 -7.29 11.15 27.36
C ASN A 218 -7.78 12.51 27.88
N ARG A 219 -9.06 12.83 27.65
CA ARG A 219 -9.66 14.14 27.98
C ARG A 219 -9.48 14.46 29.46
N PHE A 220 -9.61 13.45 30.34
CA PHE A 220 -9.37 13.63 31.78
C PHE A 220 -7.96 14.19 32.04
N PHE A 221 -6.92 13.54 31.49
CA PHE A 221 -5.53 13.95 31.70
C PHE A 221 -5.24 15.35 31.13
N ASP A 222 -5.69 15.61 29.90
CA ASP A 222 -5.46 16.89 29.23
C ASP A 222 -6.15 18.05 29.95
N ALA A 223 -7.40 17.86 30.38
CA ALA A 223 -8.18 18.88 31.06
C ALA A 223 -7.65 19.18 32.47
N VAL A 224 -7.29 18.15 33.23
CA VAL A 224 -6.70 18.30 34.57
C VAL A 224 -5.33 18.97 34.50
N ALA A 225 -4.53 18.68 33.47
CA ALA A 225 -3.26 19.39 33.23
C ALA A 225 -3.46 20.89 32.97
N CYS A 226 -4.63 21.30 32.48
CA CYS A 226 -5.01 22.71 32.34
C CYS A 226 -5.66 23.33 33.57
N LYS A 227 -5.73 22.61 34.71
CA LYS A 227 -6.46 23.01 35.93
C LYS A 227 -7.96 23.19 35.72
N ALA A 228 -8.53 22.52 34.71
CA ALA A 228 -9.97 22.50 34.51
C ALA A 228 -10.65 21.73 35.65
N LEU A 229 -11.78 22.24 36.14
CA LEU A 229 -12.61 21.51 37.09
C LEU A 229 -13.45 20.48 36.34
N VAL A 230 -13.05 19.21 36.41
CA VAL A 230 -13.68 18.12 35.64
C VAL A 230 -14.69 17.36 36.48
N ILE A 231 -15.93 17.26 35.99
CA ILE A 231 -16.95 16.33 36.51
C ILE A 231 -17.03 15.13 35.58
N ASN A 232 -16.90 13.93 36.14
CA ASN A 232 -16.87 12.67 35.42
C ASN A 232 -18.15 11.88 35.65
N ASP A 233 -18.51 11.02 34.70
CA ASP A 233 -19.48 9.95 34.93
C ASP A 233 -19.02 8.98 36.04
N ASP A 234 -19.94 8.13 36.52
CA ASP A 234 -19.63 7.15 37.56
C ASP A 234 -18.70 6.07 37.02
N HIS A 235 -17.40 6.29 37.24
CA HIS A 235 -16.31 5.47 36.72
C HIS A 235 -15.62 4.70 37.86
N PRO A 236 -15.65 3.35 37.85
CA PRO A 236 -15.30 2.51 38.99
C PRO A 236 -13.84 2.63 39.42
N GLU A 237 -12.94 2.93 38.47
CA GLU A 237 -11.50 2.99 38.71
C GLU A 237 -10.98 4.41 38.94
N LEU A 238 -11.77 5.44 38.56
CA LEU A 238 -11.26 6.81 38.50
C LEU A 238 -10.92 7.33 39.89
N LYS A 239 -11.82 7.12 40.87
CA LYS A 239 -11.59 7.49 42.27
C LYS A 239 -10.53 6.66 42.98
N SER A 240 -10.24 5.46 42.49
CA SER A 240 -9.15 4.64 43.03
C SER A 240 -7.79 5.20 42.65
N ILE A 241 -7.66 5.74 41.43
CA ILE A 241 -6.41 6.31 40.92
C ILE A 241 -6.30 7.77 41.35
N PHE A 242 -7.39 8.52 41.29
CA PHE A 242 -7.46 9.95 41.61
C PHE A 242 -8.54 10.18 42.69
N PRO A 243 -8.20 10.07 43.99
CA PRO A 243 -9.18 10.18 45.08
C PRO A 243 -9.98 11.48 45.10
N SER A 244 -9.38 12.58 44.59
CA SER A 244 -10.01 13.90 44.51
C SER A 244 -10.90 14.09 43.27
N ALA A 245 -10.98 13.11 42.36
CA ALA A 245 -11.78 13.20 41.15
C ALA A 245 -13.29 13.30 41.47
N LEU A 246 -13.95 14.27 40.83
CA LEU A 246 -15.39 14.47 40.98
C LEU A 246 -16.13 13.51 40.04
N THR A 247 -17.01 12.69 40.61
CA THR A 247 -17.91 11.80 39.86
C THR A 247 -19.37 12.01 40.29
N TYR A 248 -20.30 11.66 39.41
CA TYR A 248 -21.72 11.64 39.71
C TYR A 248 -22.39 10.37 39.15
N SER A 249 -23.43 9.89 39.82
CA SER A 249 -24.19 8.68 39.42
C SER A 249 -25.64 9.00 39.07
N THR A 250 -26.19 10.15 39.49
CA THR A 250 -27.57 10.55 39.20
C THR A 250 -27.69 12.02 38.77
N GLN A 251 -28.72 12.32 37.99
CA GLN A 251 -29.03 13.67 37.53
C GLN A 251 -29.17 14.69 38.70
N GLU A 252 -29.76 14.27 39.82
CA GLU A 252 -29.89 15.10 41.03
C GLU A 252 -28.53 15.40 41.66
N GLN A 253 -27.62 14.41 41.68
CA GLN A 253 -26.27 14.59 42.20
C GLN A 253 -25.46 15.54 41.32
N LEU A 254 -25.59 15.45 39.99
CA LEU A 254 -24.95 16.39 39.07
C LEU A 254 -25.44 17.82 39.33
N LYS A 255 -26.76 18.02 39.45
CA LYS A 255 -27.35 19.33 39.78
C LYS A 255 -26.84 19.86 41.11
N TRP A 256 -26.80 19.02 42.14
CA TRP A 256 -26.27 19.40 43.45
C TRP A 256 -24.80 19.81 43.35
N LEU A 257 -23.98 19.05 42.63
CA LEU A 257 -22.56 19.30 42.48
C LEU A 257 -22.29 20.63 41.75
N LEU A 258 -23.00 20.90 40.65
CA LEU A 258 -22.91 22.18 39.93
C LEU A 258 -23.28 23.37 40.84
N ASN A 259 -24.33 23.23 41.65
CA ASN A 259 -24.73 24.26 42.61
C ASN A 259 -23.70 24.44 43.74
N ASP A 260 -23.11 23.35 44.25
CA ASP A 260 -22.10 23.40 45.30
C ASP A 260 -20.80 24.03 44.79
N ILE A 261 -20.39 23.73 43.55
CA ILE A 261 -19.23 24.33 42.88
C ILE A 261 -19.36 25.86 42.84
N ASN A 262 -20.54 26.36 42.47
CA ASN A 262 -20.78 27.80 42.43
C ASN A 262 -20.73 28.47 43.80
N LYS A 263 -21.22 27.81 44.85
CA LYS A 263 -21.20 28.33 46.23
C LYS A 263 -19.82 28.23 46.88
N ASN A 264 -19.07 27.18 46.57
CA ASN A 264 -17.82 26.81 47.25
C ASN A 264 -16.61 26.84 46.30
N ARG A 265 -16.48 27.88 45.46
CA ARG A 265 -15.45 27.96 44.41
C ARG A 265 -14.02 27.71 44.89
N LYS A 266 -13.65 28.18 46.09
CA LYS A 266 -12.30 27.97 46.64
C LYS A 266 -12.00 26.48 46.86
N LYS A 267 -12.92 25.75 47.51
CA LYS A 267 -12.80 24.30 47.75
C LYS A 267 -12.56 23.53 46.45
N TYR A 268 -13.32 23.82 45.41
CA TYR A 268 -13.21 23.11 44.13
C TYR A 268 -12.00 23.54 43.30
N LYS A 269 -11.53 24.77 43.48
CA LYS A 269 -10.23 25.18 42.95
C LYS A 269 -9.10 24.39 43.59
N ASP A 270 -9.10 24.23 44.91
CA ASP A 270 -8.09 23.44 45.63
C ASP A 270 -8.10 21.97 45.16
N ILE A 271 -9.29 21.39 44.89
CA ILE A 271 -9.44 20.06 44.29
C ILE A 271 -8.81 19.99 42.88
N SER A 272 -9.10 20.96 42.02
CA SER A 272 -8.53 21.02 40.66
C SER A 272 -7.01 21.19 40.70
N ASP A 273 -6.49 22.04 41.57
CA ASP A 273 -5.05 22.25 41.78
C ASP A 273 -4.37 20.96 42.27
N GLN A 274 -4.98 20.22 43.20
CA GLN A 274 -4.46 18.93 43.66
C GLN A 274 -4.40 17.88 42.54
N LEU A 275 -5.48 17.75 41.76
CA LEU A 275 -5.53 16.81 40.63
C LEU A 275 -4.51 17.18 39.55
N HIS A 276 -4.33 18.48 39.29
CA HIS A 276 -3.30 18.97 38.38
C HIS A 276 -1.91 18.53 38.83
N ASP A 277 -1.55 18.77 40.09
CA ASP A 277 -0.24 18.39 40.62
C ASP A 277 -0.01 16.87 40.52
N GLU A 278 -1.04 16.06 40.79
CA GLU A 278 -1.01 14.61 40.67
C GLU A 278 -0.78 14.12 39.23
N VAL A 279 -1.51 14.68 38.26
CA VAL A 279 -1.36 14.36 36.82
C VAL A 279 0.00 14.81 36.30
N MET A 280 0.45 16.02 36.62
CA MET A 280 1.73 16.54 36.16
C MET A 280 2.92 15.79 36.76
N SER A 281 2.77 15.22 37.96
CA SER A 281 3.82 14.46 38.63
C SER A 281 3.93 13.01 38.17
N ASN A 282 2.88 12.41 37.60
CA ASN A 282 2.84 10.95 37.34
C ASN A 282 2.26 10.51 35.98
N HIS A 283 1.53 11.38 35.27
CA HIS A 283 0.74 11.01 34.07
C HIS A 283 1.04 11.89 32.86
N THR A 284 2.30 12.28 32.67
CA THR A 284 2.80 13.00 31.48
C THR A 284 3.41 12.04 30.45
N VAL A 285 3.55 12.53 29.21
CA VAL A 285 4.23 11.82 28.12
C VAL A 285 5.66 11.40 28.50
N VAL A 286 6.37 12.21 29.29
CA VAL A 286 7.75 11.93 29.72
C VAL A 286 7.78 10.67 30.59
N GLN A 287 6.91 10.59 31.60
CA GLN A 287 6.82 9.40 32.46
C GLN A 287 6.38 8.16 31.67
N ARG A 288 5.48 8.31 30.68
CA ARG A 288 5.03 7.19 29.84
C ARG A 288 6.09 6.67 28.90
N VAL A 289 6.90 7.54 28.30
CA VAL A 289 8.06 7.11 27.51
C VAL A 289 9.07 6.39 28.40
N GLN A 290 9.35 6.90 29.60
CA GLN A 290 10.24 6.22 30.54
C GLN A 290 9.70 4.83 30.94
N GLN A 291 8.41 4.73 31.24
CA GLN A 291 7.75 3.45 31.53
C GLN A 291 7.84 2.48 30.34
N LEU A 292 7.55 2.94 29.12
CA LEU A 292 7.62 2.13 27.89
C LEU A 292 9.04 1.63 27.65
N LEU A 293 10.05 2.50 27.73
CA LEU A 293 11.44 2.13 27.53
C LEU A 293 11.92 1.16 28.62
N MET A 294 11.51 1.36 29.87
CA MET A 294 11.80 0.41 30.95
C MET A 294 11.18 -0.96 30.66
N LEU A 295 9.91 -1.04 30.25
CA LEU A 295 9.26 -2.29 29.85
C LEU A 295 10.04 -2.97 28.72
N LEU A 296 10.44 -2.25 27.67
CA LEU A 296 11.22 -2.80 26.56
C LEU A 296 12.59 -3.35 26.98
N THR A 297 13.20 -2.87 28.09
CA THR A 297 14.46 -3.45 28.58
C THR A 297 14.27 -4.89 29.03
N GLN A 298 13.09 -5.25 29.54
CA GLN A 298 12.76 -6.60 30.00
C GLN A 298 12.62 -7.58 28.84
N TYR A 299 12.27 -7.09 27.65
CA TYR A 299 12.08 -7.88 26.42
C TYR A 299 13.25 -7.77 25.44
N ASN A 300 14.41 -7.28 25.89
CA ASN A 300 15.55 -7.01 25.01
C ASN A 300 16.07 -8.27 24.30
N GLU A 301 15.99 -9.45 24.92
CA GLU A 301 16.36 -10.71 24.26
C GLU A 301 15.44 -11.04 23.08
N VAL A 302 14.12 -10.98 23.28
CA VAL A 302 13.10 -11.20 22.23
C VAL A 302 13.22 -10.16 21.12
N LEU A 303 13.39 -8.88 21.48
CA LEU A 303 13.65 -7.78 20.54
C LEU A 303 14.87 -8.08 19.66
N ASN A 304 15.95 -8.60 20.25
CA ASN A 304 17.15 -8.97 19.49
C ASN A 304 16.91 -10.22 18.63
N GLU A 305 16.22 -11.25 19.11
CA GLU A 305 15.87 -12.44 18.31
C GLU A 305 15.04 -12.08 17.08
N LYS A 306 14.03 -11.22 17.25
CA LYS A 306 13.16 -10.77 16.16
C LYS A 306 13.89 -9.97 15.09
N LYS A 307 14.92 -9.19 15.46
CA LYS A 307 15.85 -8.55 14.51
C LYS A 307 16.60 -9.54 13.62
N PHE A 308 16.72 -10.82 14.03
CA PHE A 308 17.43 -11.87 13.30
C PHE A 308 16.52 -12.90 12.63
N ILE A 309 15.19 -12.74 12.69
CA ILE A 309 14.27 -13.60 11.92
C ILE A 309 14.47 -13.28 10.44
N PRO A 310 15.08 -14.18 9.64
CA PRO A 310 15.06 -14.05 8.19
C PRO A 310 13.59 -14.16 7.75
N GLU A 311 13.20 -13.44 6.70
CA GLU A 311 11.85 -13.58 6.15
C GLU A 311 11.47 -15.06 6.08
N PRO A 312 10.29 -15.46 6.59
CA PRO A 312 9.75 -16.74 6.23
C PRO A 312 9.51 -16.64 4.72
N ILE A 313 10.35 -17.32 3.94
CA ILE A 313 9.98 -17.84 2.64
C ILE A 313 8.59 -18.44 2.85
N ILE A 314 7.58 -17.88 2.21
CA ILE A 314 6.20 -18.32 2.31
C ILE A 314 6.16 -19.77 1.81
N HIS A 315 6.36 -20.70 2.73
CA HIS A 315 6.05 -22.10 2.57
C HIS A 315 4.56 -22.27 2.83
N HIS A 316 3.74 -21.84 1.87
CA HIS A 316 2.42 -22.43 1.71
C HIS A 316 2.52 -23.61 0.74
N SER A 317 2.33 -24.80 1.32
CA SER A 317 1.81 -26.01 0.69
C SER A 317 2.64 -26.67 -0.43
N ILE A 318 3.79 -27.25 -0.06
CA ILE A 318 4.31 -28.46 -0.73
C ILE A 318 3.78 -29.75 -0.06
N LYS A 319 3.11 -29.63 1.11
CA LYS A 319 2.59 -30.78 1.87
C LYS A 319 1.36 -31.46 1.27
N ASP A 320 0.57 -30.79 0.43
CA ASP A 320 -0.65 -31.40 -0.16
C ASP A 320 -0.49 -31.87 -1.61
N ILE A 321 0.47 -31.32 -2.36
CA ILE A 321 0.72 -31.72 -3.76
C ILE A 321 1.59 -32.98 -3.84
N SER A 322 2.53 -33.14 -2.91
CA SER A 322 3.42 -34.32 -2.89
C SER A 322 2.74 -35.60 -2.40
N LYS A 323 1.70 -35.51 -1.55
CA LYS A 323 0.96 -36.68 -1.06
C LYS A 323 0.09 -37.32 -2.15
N ARG A 324 -0.67 -36.52 -2.92
CA ARG A 324 -1.54 -37.03 -4.00
C ARG A 324 -0.75 -37.60 -5.18
N PHE A 325 0.43 -37.05 -5.48
CA PHE A 325 1.25 -37.52 -6.59
C PHE A 325 2.05 -38.80 -6.25
N LEU A 326 2.53 -38.93 -5.00
CA LEU A 326 3.30 -40.10 -4.57
C LEU A 326 2.42 -41.29 -4.14
N LEU A 327 1.20 -41.07 -3.65
CA LEU A 327 0.25 -42.13 -3.31
C LEU A 327 -0.27 -42.89 -4.53
N LYS A 328 -0.29 -42.27 -5.71
CA LYS A 328 -0.72 -42.91 -6.96
C LYS A 328 0.32 -43.84 -7.59
N ARG A 329 1.61 -43.76 -7.21
CA ARG A 329 2.69 -44.44 -7.95
C ARG A 329 3.39 -45.60 -7.22
N PHE A 330 3.34 -45.72 -5.88
CA PHE A 330 4.24 -46.69 -5.20
C PHE A 330 3.66 -47.60 -4.11
N GLY A 331 2.37 -47.53 -3.75
CA GLY A 331 1.72 -48.49 -2.83
C GLY A 331 2.28 -48.51 -1.40
N TYR A 332 1.45 -48.91 -0.43
CA TYR A 332 1.69 -48.72 1.01
C TYR A 332 2.90 -49.48 1.62
N GLY A 333 3.55 -50.38 0.89
CA GLY A 333 4.58 -51.28 1.45
C GLY A 333 6.04 -50.81 1.41
N LYS A 334 6.40 -49.81 0.60
CA LYS A 334 7.82 -49.47 0.33
C LYS A 334 8.34 -48.21 1.04
N LEU A 335 7.45 -47.40 1.61
CA LEU A 335 7.80 -46.13 2.27
C LEU A 335 8.54 -46.31 3.61
N TYR A 336 8.34 -47.45 4.28
CA TYR A 336 8.93 -47.73 5.59
C TYR A 336 10.42 -48.12 5.53
N ARG A 337 10.94 -48.53 4.35
CA ARG A 337 12.36 -48.89 4.17
C ARG A 337 13.26 -47.70 3.84
N ILE A 338 12.72 -46.63 3.25
CA ILE A 338 13.49 -45.44 2.83
C ILE A 338 13.72 -44.49 4.02
N THR A 339 12.77 -44.38 4.94
CA THR A 339 12.91 -43.57 6.16
C THR A 339 14.02 -44.05 7.09
N ARG A 340 14.38 -45.34 7.04
CA ARG A 340 15.46 -45.92 7.86
C ARG A 340 16.87 -45.67 7.30
N ILE A 341 17.01 -45.45 6.00
CA ILE A 341 18.30 -45.16 5.35
C ILE A 341 18.67 -43.66 5.49
N VAL A 342 17.67 -42.77 5.50
CA VAL A 342 17.88 -41.33 5.70
C VAL A 342 18.30 -41.00 7.15
N TYR A 343 17.92 -41.83 8.11
CA TYR A 343 18.26 -41.61 9.53
C TYR A 343 19.71 -41.97 9.90
N LEU A 344 20.44 -42.71 9.05
CA LEU A 344 21.76 -43.26 9.39
C LEU A 344 22.98 -42.50 8.86
N ASN A 345 22.83 -41.33 8.21
CA ASN A 345 23.97 -40.52 7.73
C ASN A 345 23.97 -39.06 8.24
N LEU A 346 23.78 -38.87 9.55
CA LEU A 346 23.77 -37.55 10.21
C LEU A 346 25.15 -37.00 10.61
N LYS A 347 26.27 -37.65 10.24
CA LYS A 347 27.62 -37.17 10.59
C LYS A 347 28.22 -36.21 9.54
N THR A 348 27.98 -36.46 8.27
CA THR A 348 28.47 -35.65 7.13
C THR A 348 27.68 -34.34 6.98
N THR A 349 26.37 -34.35 7.21
CA THR A 349 25.51 -33.15 7.16
C THR A 349 25.86 -32.14 8.26
N ARG A 350 26.29 -32.61 9.44
CA ARG A 350 26.67 -31.75 10.57
C ARG A 350 27.97 -30.99 10.31
N ILE A 351 28.95 -31.66 9.69
CA ILE A 351 30.23 -31.04 9.27
C ILE A 351 29.99 -30.01 8.15
N PHE A 352 29.09 -30.32 7.22
CA PHE A 352 28.70 -29.39 6.15
C PHE A 352 27.98 -28.14 6.69
N ILE A 353 27.03 -28.31 7.61
CA ILE A 353 26.33 -27.21 8.29
C ILE A 353 27.29 -26.38 9.16
N GLU A 354 28.27 -26.98 9.82
CA GLU A 354 29.28 -26.24 10.58
C GLU A 354 30.24 -25.45 9.68
N LYS A 355 30.69 -26.01 8.55
CA LYS A 355 31.47 -25.26 7.55
C LYS A 355 30.66 -24.09 7.00
N LEU A 356 29.39 -24.29 6.68
CA LEU A 356 28.49 -23.25 6.19
C LEU A 356 28.26 -22.16 7.26
N ARG A 357 28.02 -22.54 8.52
CA ARG A 357 27.91 -21.61 9.66
C ARG A 357 29.18 -20.80 9.87
N LYS A 358 30.37 -21.40 9.79
CA LYS A 358 31.65 -20.68 9.92
C LYS A 358 31.88 -19.70 8.76
N THR A 359 31.50 -20.07 7.54
CA THR A 359 31.56 -19.18 6.37
C THR A 359 30.57 -18.01 6.48
N ILE A 360 29.34 -18.29 6.91
CA ILE A 360 28.30 -17.29 7.14
C ILE A 360 28.68 -16.37 8.31
N GLN A 361 29.22 -16.89 9.41
CA GLN A 361 29.72 -16.10 10.54
C GLN A 361 30.91 -15.23 10.16
N LYS A 362 31.86 -15.73 9.34
CA LYS A 362 32.96 -14.90 8.80
C LYS A 362 32.45 -13.78 7.89
N ARG A 363 31.43 -14.05 7.06
CA ARG A 363 30.77 -13.03 6.23
C ARG A 363 29.98 -12.01 7.06
N LEU A 364 29.23 -12.45 8.07
CA LEU A 364 28.45 -11.60 8.98
C LEU A 364 29.33 -10.74 9.89
N PHE A 365 30.47 -11.26 10.35
CA PHE A 365 31.45 -10.51 11.13
C PHE A 365 32.09 -9.39 10.29
N ARG A 366 32.43 -9.68 9.02
CA ARG A 366 32.89 -8.67 8.05
C ARG A 366 31.80 -7.63 7.74
N TYR A 367 30.53 -8.06 7.65
CA TYR A 367 29.37 -7.18 7.45
C TYR A 367 29.13 -6.23 8.64
N LYS A 368 29.22 -6.73 9.89
CA LYS A 368 29.11 -5.91 11.11
C LYS A 368 30.22 -4.86 11.21
N ASN A 369 31.45 -5.20 10.84
CA ASN A 369 32.56 -4.24 10.84
C ASN A 369 32.46 -3.21 9.71
N LYS A 370 31.85 -3.54 8.56
CA LYS A 370 31.55 -2.59 7.48
C LYS A 370 30.46 -1.58 7.85
N LYS A 371 29.38 -2.03 8.51
CA LYS A 371 28.21 -1.19 8.84
C LYS A 371 28.49 -0.13 9.92
N LYS A 372 29.46 -0.37 10.82
CA LYS A 372 29.82 0.55 11.92
C LYS A 372 30.54 1.83 11.46
N VAL A 373 31.02 1.89 10.21
CA VAL A 373 31.82 3.01 9.67
C VAL A 373 31.00 3.95 8.76
N LEU A 374 29.77 3.59 8.35
CA LEU A 374 29.10 4.19 7.18
C LEU A 374 27.84 5.03 7.47
N LEU A 375 27.51 5.33 8.73
CA LEU A 375 26.23 5.95 9.07
C LEU A 375 26.24 7.48 9.20
N ASN A 376 27.25 8.20 8.70
CA ASN A 376 27.26 9.68 8.79
C ASN A 376 27.99 10.45 7.67
N MET A 377 28.13 9.92 6.46
CA MET A 377 28.97 10.60 5.45
C MET A 377 28.51 10.38 3.99
N SER A 378 28.63 11.42 3.15
CA SER A 378 28.15 11.47 1.75
C SER A 378 29.22 12.02 0.77
N SER A 379 30.43 11.47 0.74
CA SER A 379 31.55 11.99 -0.08
C SER A 379 32.06 11.02 -1.15
N GLU A 380 32.65 11.54 -2.24
CA GLU A 380 33.31 10.76 -3.30
C GLU A 380 34.41 9.82 -2.73
N SER A 381 35.07 10.23 -1.64
CA SER A 381 36.08 9.45 -0.93
C SER A 381 35.53 8.17 -0.31
N GLU A 382 34.31 8.17 0.26
CA GLU A 382 33.75 6.97 0.86
C GLU A 382 33.34 5.94 -0.18
N ILE A 383 32.79 6.35 -1.32
CA ILE A 383 32.46 5.42 -2.41
C ILE A 383 33.73 4.77 -2.96
N LYS A 384 34.81 5.54 -3.08
CA LYS A 384 36.13 5.00 -3.44
C LYS A 384 36.63 3.97 -2.41
N ALA A 385 36.47 4.26 -1.11
CA ALA A 385 36.81 3.32 -0.04
C ALA A 385 35.90 2.07 -0.05
N LEU A 386 34.61 2.23 -0.34
CA LEU A 386 33.68 1.10 -0.48
C LEU A 386 34.13 0.21 -1.63
N ALA A 387 34.42 0.77 -2.80
CA ALA A 387 34.89 0.04 -3.99
C ALA A 387 36.10 -0.83 -3.65
N GLN A 388 37.11 -0.27 -2.96
CA GLN A 388 38.28 -1.02 -2.49
C GLN A 388 37.93 -2.17 -1.54
N ASN A 389 36.90 -1.99 -0.70
CA ASN A 389 36.49 -2.99 0.26
C ASN A 389 35.54 -4.06 -0.31
N ILE A 390 34.88 -3.83 -1.44
CA ILE A 390 33.98 -4.81 -2.09
C ILE A 390 34.65 -5.57 -3.22
N ALA A 391 35.61 -4.94 -3.90
CA ALA A 391 36.35 -5.53 -5.01
C ALA A 391 36.95 -6.88 -4.62
N LYS A 392 36.65 -7.89 -5.41
CA LYS A 392 37.24 -9.22 -5.33
C LYS A 392 38.24 -9.36 -6.49
N PRO A 393 39.55 -9.28 -6.22
CA PRO A 393 40.55 -9.56 -7.24
C PRO A 393 40.30 -10.96 -7.80
N ILE A 394 40.32 -11.09 -9.12
CA ILE A 394 40.30 -12.41 -9.75
C ILE A 394 41.62 -13.10 -9.40
N GLU A 395 41.55 -14.35 -8.91
CA GLU A 395 42.77 -15.15 -8.70
C GLU A 395 43.42 -15.43 -10.06
N ASP A 396 44.76 -15.36 -10.13
CA ASP A 396 45.55 -15.42 -11.38
C ASP A 396 45.27 -16.68 -12.25
N ASN A 397 44.62 -17.70 -11.70
CA ASN A 397 44.33 -18.97 -12.37
C ASN A 397 42.86 -19.11 -12.86
N VAL A 398 41.99 -18.13 -12.66
CA VAL A 398 40.56 -18.24 -13.04
C VAL A 398 40.36 -18.16 -14.55
N THR A 399 41.07 -17.26 -15.23
CA THR A 399 41.04 -17.12 -16.70
C THR A 399 42.21 -16.28 -17.20
N ASP A 400 42.68 -16.56 -18.42
CA ASP A 400 43.67 -15.74 -19.14
C ASP A 400 43.03 -15.00 -20.34
N ALA A 401 41.70 -14.88 -20.36
CA ALA A 401 40.94 -14.31 -21.47
C ALA A 401 41.29 -12.83 -21.70
N LEU A 402 41.81 -12.50 -22.88
CA LEU A 402 42.05 -11.10 -23.26
C LEU A 402 40.72 -10.33 -23.38
N ILE A 403 40.63 -9.15 -22.77
CA ILE A 403 39.51 -8.21 -22.93
C ILE A 403 39.91 -7.04 -23.83
N SER A 404 39.15 -6.79 -24.90
CA SER A 404 39.32 -5.58 -25.71
C SER A 404 38.35 -4.49 -25.26
N ILE A 405 38.88 -3.44 -24.62
CA ILE A 405 38.11 -2.26 -24.17
C ILE A 405 38.00 -1.28 -25.34
N ILE A 406 36.80 -1.08 -25.87
CA ILE A 406 36.52 -0.19 -27.00
C ILE A 406 35.97 1.13 -26.48
N ILE A 407 36.64 2.24 -26.82
CA ILE A 407 36.28 3.59 -26.39
C ILE A 407 36.05 4.50 -27.61
N PRO A 408 34.81 4.64 -28.09
CA PRO A 408 34.44 5.64 -29.09
C PRO A 408 34.72 7.06 -28.59
N THR A 409 35.38 7.87 -29.40
CA THR A 409 35.85 9.19 -28.99
C THR A 409 35.65 10.25 -30.08
N LYS A 410 35.11 11.40 -29.71
CA LYS A 410 35.08 12.62 -30.52
C LYS A 410 35.33 13.82 -29.63
N ASN A 411 36.39 14.58 -29.91
CA ASN A 411 36.82 15.71 -29.10
C ASN A 411 36.88 15.36 -27.60
N GLY A 412 37.52 14.23 -27.29
CA GLY A 412 37.43 13.58 -25.98
C GLY A 412 38.58 13.89 -25.03
N ARG A 413 39.50 14.79 -25.35
CA ARG A 413 40.73 15.01 -24.55
C ARG A 413 40.42 15.23 -23.07
N GLU A 414 39.43 16.07 -22.75
CA GLU A 414 39.06 16.37 -21.36
C GLU A 414 38.37 15.20 -20.65
N HIS A 415 37.64 14.35 -21.39
CA HIS A 415 37.03 13.14 -20.83
C HIS A 415 38.09 12.08 -20.52
N LEU A 416 39.02 11.86 -21.46
CA LEU A 416 40.12 10.91 -21.32
C LEU A 416 41.06 11.25 -20.16
N LYS A 417 41.18 12.52 -19.77
CA LYS A 417 41.94 12.96 -18.58
C LYS A 417 41.43 12.35 -17.27
N GLY A 418 40.12 12.09 -17.17
CA GLY A 418 39.55 11.37 -16.03
C GLY A 418 39.70 9.86 -16.18
N LEU A 419 39.46 9.35 -17.39
CA LEU A 419 39.36 7.92 -17.65
C LEU A 419 40.72 7.18 -17.61
N PHE A 420 41.76 7.67 -18.29
CA PHE A 420 43.03 6.93 -18.39
C PHE A 420 43.75 6.72 -17.04
N PRO A 421 43.88 7.74 -16.17
CA PRO A 421 44.41 7.53 -14.83
C PRO A 421 43.57 6.54 -14.02
N ALA A 422 42.25 6.58 -14.15
CA ALA A 422 41.36 5.65 -13.46
C ALA A 422 41.54 4.22 -13.97
N LEU A 423 41.60 3.99 -15.28
CA LEU A 423 41.88 2.68 -15.86
C LEU A 423 43.20 2.11 -15.35
N LYS A 424 44.27 2.90 -15.35
CA LYS A 424 45.60 2.47 -14.87
C LYS A 424 45.60 2.13 -13.37
N LYS A 425 44.88 2.91 -12.55
CA LYS A 425 44.91 2.78 -11.09
C LYS A 425 43.96 1.71 -10.56
N ASN A 426 42.79 1.56 -11.19
CA ASN A 426 41.64 0.88 -10.59
C ASN A 426 41.30 -0.46 -11.26
N THR A 427 41.95 -0.82 -12.36
CA THR A 427 41.75 -2.10 -13.05
C THR A 427 42.77 -3.11 -12.51
N LEU A 428 42.31 -4.21 -11.91
CA LEU A 428 43.21 -5.22 -11.32
C LEU A 428 43.52 -6.31 -12.33
N TYR A 429 42.52 -6.73 -13.10
CA TYR A 429 42.71 -7.63 -14.22
C TYR A 429 43.71 -7.07 -15.23
N SER A 430 44.76 -7.82 -15.53
CA SER A 430 45.93 -7.33 -16.30
C SER A 430 45.86 -7.61 -17.80
N ARG A 431 45.02 -8.56 -18.22
CA ARG A 431 44.94 -9.06 -19.61
C ARG A 431 43.91 -8.28 -20.42
N TYR A 432 44.21 -7.01 -20.70
CA TYR A 432 43.37 -6.17 -21.55
C TYR A 432 44.15 -5.37 -22.60
N GLU A 433 43.47 -4.99 -23.67
CA GLU A 433 43.90 -3.95 -24.61
C GLU A 433 42.84 -2.84 -24.67
N ILE A 434 43.27 -1.62 -24.97
CA ILE A 434 42.39 -0.47 -25.15
C ILE A 434 42.39 -0.08 -26.63
N ILE A 435 41.22 -0.04 -27.24
CA ILE A 435 41.00 0.39 -28.62
C ILE A 435 40.28 1.74 -28.59
N ILE A 436 41.02 2.81 -28.89
CA ILE A 436 40.43 4.14 -29.06
C ILE A 436 39.97 4.29 -30.51
N VAL A 437 38.66 4.47 -30.71
CA VAL A 437 38.07 4.77 -32.02
C VAL A 437 37.78 6.27 -32.07
N ASP A 438 38.68 7.02 -32.70
CA ASP A 438 38.58 8.47 -32.83
C ASP A 438 37.83 8.86 -34.10
N ASN A 439 36.65 9.45 -33.92
CA ASN A 439 35.77 9.93 -34.98
C ASN A 439 36.21 11.29 -35.54
N ASN A 440 37.48 11.44 -35.89
CA ASN A 440 38.06 12.66 -36.45
C ASN A 440 38.07 13.87 -35.46
N SER A 441 38.58 13.67 -34.24
CA SER A 441 38.72 14.73 -33.21
C SER A 441 39.64 15.89 -33.63
N GLN A 442 39.35 17.09 -33.11
CA GLN A 442 40.03 18.35 -33.42
C GLN A 442 40.68 19.01 -32.18
N ASP A 443 40.53 18.43 -30.99
CA ASP A 443 40.92 19.01 -29.68
C ASP A 443 42.25 18.47 -29.13
N LYS A 444 43.15 18.03 -30.02
CA LYS A 444 44.41 17.34 -29.67
C LYS A 444 44.22 16.01 -28.91
N THR A 445 43.06 15.35 -29.06
CA THR A 445 42.82 13.99 -28.53
C THR A 445 43.96 13.03 -28.90
N ARG A 446 44.40 13.02 -30.17
CA ARG A 446 45.50 12.16 -30.63
C ARG A 446 46.77 12.32 -29.79
N ASN A 447 47.26 13.54 -29.61
CA ASN A 447 48.47 13.82 -28.83
C ASN A 447 48.33 13.31 -27.38
N TYR A 448 47.16 13.47 -26.78
CA TYR A 448 46.90 12.96 -25.43
C TYR A 448 46.93 11.43 -25.39
N VAL A 449 46.29 10.75 -26.36
CA VAL A 449 46.30 9.28 -26.44
C VAL A 449 47.72 8.73 -26.63
N GLU A 450 48.51 9.33 -27.53
CA GLU A 450 49.90 8.93 -27.77
C GLU A 450 50.76 9.02 -26.50
N SER A 451 50.54 10.03 -25.65
CA SER A 451 51.29 10.19 -24.39
C SER A 451 51.06 9.08 -23.36
N TRP A 452 50.01 8.27 -23.51
CA TRP A 452 49.66 7.18 -22.58
C TRP A 452 50.03 5.78 -23.07
N LYS A 453 50.48 5.61 -24.33
CA LYS A 453 50.80 4.28 -24.90
C LYS A 453 51.87 3.50 -24.12
N ASN A 454 52.77 4.18 -23.41
CA ASN A 454 53.78 3.54 -22.57
C ASN A 454 53.23 3.09 -21.21
N SER A 455 52.08 3.63 -20.78
CA SER A 455 51.46 3.34 -19.49
C SER A 455 50.26 2.39 -19.59
N LEU A 456 49.65 2.29 -20.77
CA LEU A 456 48.47 1.48 -21.05
C LEU A 456 48.63 0.87 -22.44
N ASN A 457 48.16 -0.37 -22.62
CA ASN A 457 48.16 -1.06 -23.91
C ASN A 457 47.12 -0.47 -24.86
N ILE A 458 47.43 0.66 -25.50
CA ILE A 458 46.48 1.43 -26.33
C ILE A 458 46.78 1.27 -27.83
N ARG A 459 45.75 0.87 -28.58
CA ARG A 459 45.67 0.96 -30.04
C ARG A 459 44.73 2.09 -30.43
N TYR A 460 45.25 3.05 -31.19
CA TYR A 460 44.51 4.23 -31.62
C TYR A 460 44.16 4.13 -33.10
N TYR A 461 42.88 4.30 -33.43
CA TYR A 461 42.36 4.32 -34.79
C TYR A 461 41.60 5.61 -35.03
N ASN A 462 42.04 6.42 -35.99
CA ASN A 462 41.28 7.56 -36.48
C ASN A 462 40.50 7.13 -37.72
N THR A 463 39.18 7.31 -37.69
CA THR A 463 38.29 6.85 -38.77
C THR A 463 38.26 7.82 -39.96
N GLY A 464 38.81 9.03 -39.80
CA GLY A 464 38.75 10.09 -40.82
C GLY A 464 37.36 10.71 -41.01
N GLN A 465 36.33 10.15 -40.38
CA GLN A 465 34.93 10.52 -40.54
C GLN A 465 34.26 10.69 -39.17
N ASN A 466 33.14 11.39 -39.13
CA ASN A 466 32.34 11.52 -37.91
C ASN A 466 31.28 10.42 -37.86
N LEU A 467 31.71 9.20 -37.54
CA LEU A 467 30.82 8.04 -37.38
C LEU A 467 29.82 8.26 -36.23
N ASN A 468 28.66 7.61 -36.33
CA ASN A 468 27.74 7.52 -35.19
C ASN A 468 28.26 6.52 -34.14
N PHE A 469 27.59 6.43 -32.98
CA PHE A 469 28.05 5.58 -31.88
C PHE A 469 28.10 4.09 -32.25
N SER A 470 27.03 3.54 -32.85
CA SER A 470 26.97 2.15 -33.31
C SER A 470 28.09 1.81 -34.30
N GLN A 471 28.30 2.66 -35.30
CA GLN A 471 29.36 2.52 -36.29
C GLN A 471 30.76 2.50 -35.65
N SER A 472 31.02 3.39 -34.69
CA SER A 472 32.30 3.41 -33.97
C SER A 472 32.52 2.16 -33.13
N VAL A 473 31.48 1.68 -32.46
CA VAL A 473 31.52 0.44 -31.66
C VAL A 473 31.83 -0.75 -32.58
N ASN A 474 31.09 -0.91 -33.68
CA ASN A 474 31.31 -1.99 -34.65
C ASN A 474 32.70 -1.92 -35.29
N TYR A 475 33.17 -0.72 -35.64
CA TYR A 475 34.51 -0.49 -36.17
C TYR A 475 35.61 -0.90 -35.16
N GLY A 476 35.42 -0.59 -33.89
CA GLY A 476 36.31 -1.03 -32.81
C GLY A 476 36.27 -2.55 -32.61
N ALA A 477 35.06 -3.14 -32.62
CA ALA A 477 34.83 -4.56 -32.37
C ALA A 477 35.47 -5.43 -33.45
N SER A 478 35.44 -4.99 -34.71
CA SER A 478 36.15 -5.67 -35.81
C SER A 478 37.68 -5.69 -35.67
N ARG A 479 38.26 -4.85 -34.79
CA ARG A 479 39.72 -4.75 -34.52
C ARG A 479 40.13 -5.38 -33.19
N ALA A 480 39.15 -5.80 -32.39
CA ALA A 480 39.34 -6.45 -31.10
C ALA A 480 40.00 -7.82 -31.26
N LYS A 481 41.03 -8.10 -30.44
CA LYS A 481 41.69 -9.40 -30.37
C LYS A 481 41.23 -10.22 -29.16
N GLY A 482 40.56 -9.57 -28.19
CA GLY A 482 40.07 -10.18 -26.97
C GLY A 482 39.03 -11.26 -27.21
N GLN A 483 38.95 -12.23 -26.30
CA GLN A 483 37.81 -13.14 -26.23
C GLN A 483 36.53 -12.38 -25.87
N TYR A 484 36.65 -11.42 -24.96
CA TYR A 484 35.55 -10.53 -24.59
C TYR A 484 35.78 -9.11 -25.12
N ILE A 485 34.67 -8.45 -25.43
CA ILE A 485 34.64 -7.03 -25.78
C ILE A 485 33.98 -6.27 -24.63
N LEU A 486 34.60 -5.17 -24.22
CA LEU A 486 34.05 -4.23 -23.26
C LEU A 486 33.81 -2.89 -23.95
N LEU A 487 32.55 -2.48 -24.08
CA LEU A 487 32.17 -1.15 -24.54
C LEU A 487 32.26 -0.19 -23.35
N LEU A 488 32.98 0.91 -23.52
CA LEU A 488 33.19 1.88 -22.45
C LEU A 488 33.12 3.30 -23.01
N ASN A 489 32.21 4.11 -22.46
CA ASN A 489 32.13 5.52 -22.82
C ASN A 489 33.38 6.27 -22.33
N ASN A 490 33.75 7.35 -23.04
CA ASN A 490 34.94 8.11 -22.70
C ASN A 490 34.78 9.03 -21.47
N ASP A 491 33.54 9.28 -21.02
CA ASP A 491 33.17 10.17 -19.92
C ASP A 491 32.77 9.45 -18.62
N VAL A 492 33.25 8.21 -18.47
CA VAL A 492 33.17 7.43 -17.23
C VAL A 492 34.48 7.49 -16.45
N MET A 493 34.40 7.20 -15.15
CA MET A 493 35.54 7.02 -14.27
C MET A 493 35.34 5.74 -13.45
N PRO A 494 35.96 4.61 -13.85
CA PRO A 494 35.82 3.35 -13.15
C PRO A 494 36.49 3.38 -11.78
N LEU A 495 35.89 2.67 -10.83
CA LEU A 495 36.42 2.49 -9.48
C LEU A 495 37.15 1.17 -9.32
N TYR A 496 37.81 1.01 -8.18
CA TYR A 496 38.71 -0.08 -7.90
C TYR A 496 38.03 -1.45 -8.08
N GLY A 497 38.64 -2.35 -8.86
CA GLY A 497 38.18 -3.73 -9.08
C GLY A 497 36.96 -3.89 -10.00
N TRP A 498 36.54 -2.83 -10.69
CA TRP A 498 35.33 -2.84 -11.52
C TRP A 498 35.33 -3.95 -12.60
N LEU A 499 36.41 -4.05 -13.39
CA LEU A 499 36.50 -4.99 -14.50
C LEU A 499 36.50 -6.45 -14.03
N ASP A 500 37.15 -6.70 -12.90
CA ASP A 500 37.20 -7.99 -12.22
C ASP A 500 35.79 -8.45 -11.82
N GLU A 501 35.01 -7.58 -11.19
CA GLU A 501 33.61 -7.90 -10.83
C GLU A 501 32.75 -8.20 -12.06
N MET A 502 32.94 -7.46 -13.16
CA MET A 502 32.22 -7.73 -14.42
C MET A 502 32.62 -9.07 -15.04
N LEU A 503 33.92 -9.39 -15.08
CA LEU A 503 34.41 -10.63 -15.63
C LEU A 503 33.98 -11.83 -14.79
N MET A 504 33.99 -11.71 -13.45
CA MET A 504 33.46 -12.74 -12.56
C MET A 504 31.97 -12.99 -12.79
N ALA A 505 31.17 -11.93 -12.98
CA ALA A 505 29.77 -12.08 -13.34
C ALA A 505 29.59 -12.73 -14.73
N MET A 506 30.45 -12.41 -15.69
CA MET A 506 30.42 -12.99 -17.04
C MET A 506 30.73 -14.48 -17.03
N LEU A 507 31.62 -14.92 -16.13
CA LEU A 507 32.04 -16.31 -15.98
C LEU A 507 31.18 -17.09 -14.97
N SER A 508 30.19 -16.44 -14.35
CA SER A 508 29.42 -17.05 -13.27
C SER A 508 28.52 -18.20 -13.75
N GLU A 509 28.02 -18.11 -14.98
CA GLU A 509 27.16 -19.10 -15.63
C GLU A 509 27.43 -19.10 -17.15
N GLU A 510 27.23 -20.24 -17.82
CA GLU A 510 27.50 -20.37 -19.27
C GLU A 510 26.50 -19.58 -20.14
N GLU A 511 25.32 -19.34 -19.59
CA GLU A 511 24.23 -18.63 -20.22
C GLU A 511 24.41 -17.10 -20.18
N VAL A 512 25.39 -16.56 -19.47
CA VAL A 512 25.61 -15.09 -19.43
C VAL A 512 26.13 -14.59 -20.77
N GLY A 513 25.37 -13.70 -21.41
CA GLY A 513 25.74 -13.07 -22.68
C GLY A 513 26.26 -11.64 -22.54
N ILE A 514 25.75 -10.90 -21.55
CA ILE A 514 26.12 -9.50 -21.30
C ILE A 514 26.21 -9.23 -19.79
N VAL A 515 27.21 -8.45 -19.40
CA VAL A 515 27.32 -7.85 -18.07
C VAL A 515 27.44 -6.34 -18.17
N GLY A 516 26.59 -5.61 -17.43
CA GLY A 516 26.70 -4.17 -17.19
C GLY A 516 27.23 -3.84 -15.81
N SER A 517 27.54 -2.56 -15.60
CA SER A 517 27.99 -2.02 -14.30
C SER A 517 26.98 -1.08 -13.66
N ARG A 518 27.08 -0.90 -12.34
CA ARG A 518 26.34 0.14 -11.60
C ARG A 518 26.95 1.51 -11.92
N LEU A 519 26.12 2.41 -12.45
CA LEU A 519 26.53 3.78 -12.74
C LEU A 519 26.13 4.73 -11.61
N ILE A 520 26.99 5.68 -11.29
CA ILE A 520 26.84 6.63 -10.17
C ILE A 520 26.96 8.06 -10.68
N TYR A 521 26.08 8.95 -10.22
CA TYR A 521 26.21 10.38 -10.44
C TYR A 521 27.35 10.97 -9.59
N ASN A 522 28.26 11.71 -10.23
CA ASN A 522 29.25 12.55 -9.53
C ASN A 522 28.74 14.01 -9.50
N GLN A 523 28.35 14.49 -8.32
CA GLN A 523 27.72 15.82 -8.15
C GLN A 523 28.68 17.02 -8.29
N LEU A 524 30.00 16.81 -8.40
CA LEU A 524 30.96 17.91 -8.32
C LEU A 524 30.95 18.89 -9.51
N ASN A 525 30.21 18.66 -10.61
CA ASN A 525 30.28 19.56 -11.78
C ASN A 525 29.02 19.63 -12.69
N SER A 526 27.83 19.22 -12.24
CA SER A 526 26.65 19.24 -13.12
C SER A 526 25.89 20.56 -13.05
N SER A 527 26.33 21.57 -13.80
CA SER A 527 25.69 22.90 -13.96
C SER A 527 24.29 22.87 -14.62
N ARG A 528 23.71 21.68 -14.86
CA ARG A 528 22.37 21.50 -15.46
C ARG A 528 21.31 20.91 -14.52
N LEU A 529 21.64 20.50 -13.29
CA LEU A 529 20.62 20.08 -12.32
C LEU A 529 19.92 21.32 -11.72
N LYS A 530 19.11 22.01 -12.54
CA LYS A 530 18.04 22.91 -12.07
C LYS A 530 16.78 22.09 -11.78
N ILE A 531 16.89 21.06 -10.96
CA ILE A 531 15.71 20.40 -10.37
C ILE A 531 15.65 20.91 -8.94
N LYS A 532 14.66 21.76 -8.68
CA LYS A 532 14.23 22.13 -7.33
C LYS A 532 13.96 20.83 -6.57
N GLU A 533 14.49 20.71 -5.36
CA GLU A 533 14.32 19.60 -4.41
C GLU A 533 15.10 18.30 -4.75
N ILE A 534 16.35 18.22 -4.30
CA ILE A 534 17.02 16.93 -4.06
C ILE A 534 17.28 16.82 -2.56
N ILE A 535 16.60 15.86 -1.94
CA ILE A 535 16.57 15.54 -0.50
C ILE A 535 17.85 14.79 -0.04
N TYR A 536 18.82 14.56 -0.93
CA TYR A 536 20.04 13.80 -0.62
C TYR A 536 21.32 14.59 -0.92
N PRO A 537 22.04 15.11 0.09
CA PRO A 537 23.43 15.54 -0.11
C PRO A 537 24.29 14.29 -0.36
N GLY A 538 24.93 14.17 -1.53
CA GLY A 538 25.83 13.04 -1.85
C GLY A 538 25.77 12.49 -3.28
N CYS A 539 26.58 11.47 -3.54
CA CYS A 539 26.53 10.62 -4.75
C CYS A 539 25.32 9.67 -4.70
N SER A 540 24.69 9.43 -5.85
CA SER A 540 23.52 8.55 -5.99
C SER A 540 23.67 7.59 -7.15
N VAL A 541 23.00 6.43 -7.08
CA VAL A 541 22.91 5.48 -8.19
C VAL A 541 22.18 6.17 -9.35
N GLN A 542 22.86 6.24 -10.49
CA GLN A 542 22.29 6.70 -11.75
C GLN A 542 21.36 5.61 -12.31
N HIS A 543 21.88 4.39 -12.44
CA HIS A 543 21.05 3.21 -12.69
C HIS A 543 21.76 1.88 -12.43
N ASP A 544 20.96 0.83 -12.20
CA ASP A 544 21.35 -0.58 -12.04
C ASP A 544 20.88 -1.47 -13.19
N GLY A 545 20.77 -0.89 -14.39
CA GLY A 545 20.30 -1.58 -15.59
C GLY A 545 19.03 -0.94 -16.13
N ILE A 546 18.43 -1.59 -17.13
CA ILE A 546 17.28 -1.08 -17.86
C ILE A 546 16.14 -2.08 -17.74
N ARG A 547 14.94 -1.53 -17.52
CA ARG A 547 13.66 -2.22 -17.61
C ARG A 547 12.73 -1.43 -18.51
N PHE A 548 11.51 -1.88 -18.67
CA PHE A 548 10.58 -1.29 -19.63
C PHE A 548 9.34 -0.75 -18.95
N ARG A 549 8.79 0.29 -19.57
CA ARG A 549 7.49 0.84 -19.23
C ARG A 549 6.66 0.91 -20.49
N TRP A 550 5.44 0.40 -20.40
CA TRP A 550 4.47 0.50 -21.47
C TRP A 550 3.88 1.92 -21.52
N THR A 551 3.64 2.44 -22.73
CA THR A 551 2.92 3.69 -22.96
C THR A 551 2.05 3.59 -24.20
N LYS A 552 1.09 4.52 -24.36
CA LYS A 552 0.26 4.58 -25.59
C LYS A 552 1.09 4.89 -26.86
N ALA A 553 2.27 5.49 -26.73
CA ALA A 553 3.20 5.76 -27.82
C ALA A 553 4.24 4.63 -28.03
N GLY A 554 4.03 3.47 -27.39
CA GLY A 554 4.90 2.31 -27.44
C GLY A 554 5.79 2.16 -26.20
N VAL A 555 6.40 0.99 -26.07
CA VAL A 555 7.27 0.63 -24.96
C VAL A 555 8.53 1.50 -24.95
N ILE A 556 8.92 1.96 -23.76
CA ILE A 556 10.13 2.75 -23.54
C ILE A 556 11.07 2.06 -22.53
N PRO A 557 12.39 2.07 -22.78
CA PRO A 557 13.38 1.67 -21.79
C PRO A 557 13.50 2.72 -20.68
N VAL A 558 13.63 2.24 -19.44
CA VAL A 558 13.73 3.04 -18.22
C VAL A 558 14.87 2.52 -17.36
N ASN A 559 15.75 3.46 -16.98
CA ASN A 559 16.83 3.24 -16.04
C ASN A 559 16.29 2.88 -14.63
N THR A 560 16.75 1.74 -14.10
CA THR A 560 16.33 1.17 -12.82
C THR A 560 17.19 1.64 -11.65
N GLY A 561 16.68 1.55 -10.42
CA GLY A 561 17.47 1.82 -9.20
C GLY A 561 17.90 3.28 -9.03
N LYS A 562 17.24 4.22 -9.71
CA LYS A 562 17.54 5.66 -9.68
C LYS A 562 17.45 6.25 -8.28
N TYR A 563 18.37 7.19 -7.99
CA TYR A 563 18.38 8.02 -6.78
C TYR A 563 18.55 7.24 -5.47
N LYS A 564 18.91 5.96 -5.54
CA LYS A 564 19.29 5.15 -4.38
C LYS A 564 20.67 5.57 -3.88
N ASN A 565 20.91 5.43 -2.57
CA ASN A 565 22.24 5.64 -2.01
C ASN A 565 23.12 4.40 -2.32
N PRO A 566 24.24 4.55 -3.05
CA PRO A 566 25.11 3.44 -3.44
C PRO A 566 25.76 2.72 -2.25
N LEU A 567 25.78 3.33 -1.06
CA LEU A 567 26.36 2.79 0.18
C LEU A 567 25.34 2.07 1.08
N ILE A 568 24.06 2.42 1.02
CA ILE A 568 23.03 1.95 1.96
C ILE A 568 22.34 0.66 1.46
N GLU A 569 22.25 0.47 0.15
CA GLU A 569 21.61 -0.71 -0.45
C GLU A 569 22.63 -1.59 -1.19
N VAL A 570 23.35 -2.40 -0.42
CA VAL A 570 23.84 -3.68 -0.92
C VAL A 570 22.68 -4.65 -0.74
N ASP A 571 21.87 -4.82 -1.78
CA ASP A 571 21.00 -6.00 -1.89
C ASP A 571 21.83 -7.25 -1.56
N SER A 572 21.20 -8.28 -1.01
CA SER A 572 21.87 -9.55 -0.70
C SER A 572 22.54 -10.25 -1.91
N LEU A 573 22.36 -9.69 -3.13
CA LEU A 573 22.86 -10.20 -4.40
C LEU A 573 23.92 -9.24 -4.98
N ASP A 574 25.16 -9.75 -5.10
CA ASP A 574 26.28 -9.08 -5.78
C ASP A 574 26.00 -8.81 -7.28
N VAL A 575 25.05 -9.56 -7.86
CA VAL A 575 24.67 -9.53 -9.28
C VAL A 575 23.15 -9.59 -9.40
N ILE A 576 22.56 -8.82 -10.30
CA ILE A 576 21.13 -8.91 -10.63
C ILE A 576 20.91 -9.20 -12.11
N SER A 577 19.85 -9.93 -12.43
CA SER A 577 19.42 -10.12 -13.80
C SER A 577 18.46 -9.01 -14.22
N VAL A 578 18.68 -8.47 -15.40
CA VAL A 578 17.90 -7.38 -16.00
C VAL A 578 17.77 -7.63 -17.50
N PRO A 579 16.74 -7.11 -18.17
CA PRO A 579 16.56 -7.37 -19.59
C PRO A 579 17.48 -6.53 -20.49
N ALA A 580 18.06 -5.45 -20.00
CA ALA A 580 19.06 -4.68 -20.74
C ALA A 580 19.99 -3.89 -19.81
N VAL A 581 21.14 -3.49 -20.35
CA VAL A 581 22.12 -2.59 -19.72
C VAL A 581 22.57 -1.53 -20.73
N THR A 582 23.18 -0.45 -20.27
CA THR A 582 23.68 0.60 -21.17
C THR A 582 25.07 0.30 -21.71
N ALA A 583 25.38 0.78 -22.91
CA ALA A 583 26.74 0.74 -23.48
C ALA A 583 27.71 1.75 -22.85
N ALA A 584 27.30 2.48 -21.80
CA ALA A 584 28.23 3.25 -20.99
C ALA A 584 29.32 2.34 -20.39
N CYS A 585 28.96 1.10 -20.06
CA CYS A 585 29.86 0.04 -19.66
C CYS A 585 29.18 -1.33 -19.87
N LEU A 586 29.55 -2.05 -20.94
CA LEU A 586 28.93 -3.32 -21.34
C LEU A 586 29.99 -4.34 -21.75
N LEU A 587 30.08 -5.47 -21.03
CA LEU A 587 30.96 -6.59 -21.33
C LEU A 587 30.18 -7.70 -22.04
N THR A 588 30.68 -8.24 -23.15
CA THR A 588 30.04 -9.31 -23.91
C THR A 588 31.08 -10.21 -24.60
N ASP A 589 30.71 -11.44 -24.95
CA ASP A 589 31.57 -12.35 -25.71
C ASP A 589 31.71 -11.85 -27.16
N ARG A 590 32.95 -11.82 -27.66
CA ARG A 590 33.20 -11.29 -29.01
C ARG A 590 32.55 -12.13 -30.11
N LYS A 591 32.55 -13.46 -29.98
CA LYS A 591 31.92 -14.33 -30.98
C LYS A 591 30.42 -14.11 -30.99
N LEU A 592 29.82 -13.97 -29.80
CA LEU A 592 28.40 -13.66 -29.67
C LEU A 592 28.06 -12.28 -30.28
N PHE A 593 28.86 -11.24 -30.02
CA PHE A 593 28.70 -9.93 -30.64
C PHE A 593 28.76 -9.99 -32.17
N GLN A 594 29.72 -10.75 -32.72
CA GLN A 594 29.87 -10.96 -34.16
C GLN A 594 28.70 -11.75 -34.76
N GLN A 595 28.22 -12.78 -34.06
CA GLN A 595 27.09 -13.61 -34.48
C GLN A 595 25.78 -12.82 -34.60
N ILE A 596 25.55 -11.86 -33.70
CA ILE A 596 24.36 -10.99 -33.71
C ILE A 596 24.50 -9.83 -34.71
N GLY A 597 25.68 -9.64 -35.32
CA GLY A 597 25.96 -8.56 -36.27
C GLY A 597 26.31 -7.22 -35.62
N GLY A 598 26.60 -7.22 -34.32
CA GLY A 598 26.94 -6.02 -33.55
C GLY A 598 25.77 -5.07 -33.31
N PHE A 599 26.07 -3.78 -33.17
CA PHE A 599 25.04 -2.75 -32.98
C PHE A 599 24.43 -2.37 -34.32
N ASP A 600 23.12 -2.13 -34.31
CA ASP A 600 22.41 -1.64 -35.49
C ASP A 600 22.80 -0.18 -35.77
N GLU A 601 23.38 0.04 -36.95
CA GLU A 601 23.98 1.32 -37.36
C GLU A 601 22.95 2.38 -37.74
N GLU A 602 21.67 2.00 -37.88
CA GLU A 602 20.55 2.92 -38.10
C GLU A 602 20.18 3.70 -36.83
N TYR A 603 20.58 3.21 -35.65
CA TYR A 603 20.45 3.98 -34.42
C TYR A 603 21.49 5.10 -34.36
N CYS A 604 21.01 6.32 -34.11
CA CYS A 604 21.87 7.49 -33.94
C CYS A 604 21.75 8.02 -32.51
N PHE A 605 22.68 7.63 -31.63
CA PHE A 605 22.77 8.06 -30.22
C PHE A 605 21.54 7.74 -29.35
N GLY A 606 21.40 6.47 -28.96
CA GLY A 606 20.47 5.94 -27.96
C GLY A 606 19.60 4.80 -28.48
N LYS A 607 19.37 3.79 -27.63
CA LYS A 607 18.63 2.54 -27.87
C LYS A 607 19.38 1.43 -28.63
N GLU A 608 20.53 1.71 -29.24
CA GLU A 608 21.37 0.68 -29.88
C GLU A 608 21.81 -0.43 -28.91
N ASP A 609 22.09 -0.04 -27.66
CA ASP A 609 22.52 -0.92 -26.59
C ASP A 609 21.38 -1.79 -26.05
N VAL A 610 20.19 -1.20 -25.89
CA VAL A 610 18.96 -1.91 -25.53
C VAL A 610 18.56 -2.89 -26.63
N ASP A 611 18.59 -2.47 -27.89
CA ASP A 611 18.31 -3.35 -29.04
C ASP A 611 19.26 -4.55 -29.08
N TYR A 612 20.57 -4.32 -28.93
CA TYR A 612 21.56 -5.40 -28.84
C TYR A 612 21.29 -6.34 -27.66
N CYS A 613 20.96 -5.80 -26.48
CA CYS A 613 20.57 -6.61 -25.32
C CYS A 613 19.37 -7.52 -25.64
N LEU A 614 18.32 -6.98 -26.25
CA LEU A 614 17.13 -7.76 -26.59
C LEU A 614 17.44 -8.86 -27.61
N LYS A 615 18.23 -8.59 -28.65
CA LYS A 615 18.70 -9.62 -29.61
C LYS A 615 19.49 -10.74 -28.93
N ILE A 616 20.27 -10.41 -27.91
CA ILE A 616 21.04 -11.39 -27.14
C ILE A 616 20.13 -12.25 -26.26
N LEU A 617 19.11 -11.66 -25.63
CA LEU A 617 18.09 -12.42 -24.89
C LEU A 617 17.38 -13.44 -25.79
N GLU A 618 17.14 -13.12 -27.07
CA GLU A 618 16.55 -14.05 -28.03
C GLU A 618 17.41 -15.28 -28.31
N GLN A 619 18.71 -15.25 -27.99
CA GLN A 619 19.61 -16.40 -28.04
C GLN A 619 19.59 -17.23 -26.74
N ASN A 620 18.57 -17.07 -25.88
CA ASN A 620 18.46 -17.69 -24.56
C ASN A 620 19.65 -17.37 -23.64
N LYS A 621 20.26 -16.20 -23.81
CA LYS A 621 21.33 -15.70 -22.94
C LYS A 621 20.75 -14.82 -21.82
N LYS A 622 21.49 -14.72 -20.72
CA LYS A 622 21.19 -13.85 -19.58
C LYS A 622 21.95 -12.54 -19.68
N ILE A 623 21.32 -11.49 -19.18
CA ILE A 623 21.92 -10.18 -19.03
C ILE A 623 21.95 -9.84 -17.55
N LEU A 624 23.12 -9.44 -17.08
CA LEU A 624 23.40 -9.22 -15.67
C LEU A 624 23.94 -7.81 -15.43
N VAL A 625 23.74 -7.30 -14.21
CA VAL A 625 24.45 -6.14 -13.70
C VAL A 625 25.28 -6.57 -12.50
N ALA A 626 26.60 -6.39 -12.61
CA ALA A 626 27.53 -6.56 -11.50
C ALA A 626 27.44 -5.33 -10.59
N LYS A 627 26.66 -5.41 -9.51
CA LYS A 627 26.37 -4.27 -8.62
C LYS A 627 27.61 -3.74 -7.89
N ASN A 628 28.65 -4.57 -7.76
CA ASN A 628 29.94 -4.18 -7.18
C ASN A 628 30.91 -3.57 -8.21
N SER A 629 30.60 -3.63 -9.50
CA SER A 629 31.32 -2.86 -10.53
C SER A 629 30.78 -1.43 -10.54
N LEU A 630 31.55 -0.50 -9.97
CA LEU A 630 31.11 0.89 -9.76
C LEU A 630 31.84 1.84 -10.72
N LEU A 631 31.07 2.65 -11.46
CA LEU A 631 31.61 3.70 -12.33
C LEU A 631 30.90 5.02 -12.05
N PHE A 632 31.66 6.11 -11.91
CA PHE A 632 31.09 7.45 -12.04
C PHE A 632 30.86 7.77 -13.51
N HIS A 633 29.71 8.34 -13.86
CA HIS A 633 29.38 8.67 -15.26
C HIS A 633 28.82 10.09 -15.38
N ARG A 634 29.34 10.86 -16.35
CA ARG A 634 28.98 12.26 -16.60
C ARG A 634 28.02 12.38 -17.80
N GLU A 635 26.78 11.93 -17.60
CA GLU A 635 25.75 11.81 -18.64
C GLU A 635 25.61 13.06 -19.54
N PHE A 636 25.48 12.83 -20.85
CA PHE A 636 25.27 13.84 -21.90
C PHE A 636 26.41 14.85 -22.13
N SER A 637 27.56 14.70 -21.49
CA SER A 637 28.66 15.66 -21.59
C SER A 637 29.18 15.87 -23.02
N SER A 638 29.19 14.82 -23.84
CA SER A 638 29.55 14.83 -25.27
C SER A 638 28.48 15.43 -26.20
N GLN A 639 27.20 15.44 -25.79
CA GLN A 639 26.06 15.94 -26.58
C GLN A 639 25.78 17.43 -26.38
N ILE A 640 26.43 18.08 -25.39
CA ILE A 640 26.21 19.49 -25.03
C ILE A 640 26.40 20.46 -26.22
N LYS A 641 27.23 20.08 -27.21
CA LYS A 641 27.58 20.89 -28.38
C LYS A 641 26.62 20.75 -29.59
N GLN A 642 25.66 19.82 -29.57
CA GLN A 642 24.71 19.64 -30.68
C GLN A 642 23.44 20.49 -30.51
N LYS A 643 22.85 20.94 -31.64
CA LYS A 643 21.57 21.67 -31.64
C LYS A 643 20.46 20.76 -31.06
N ARG A 644 19.67 21.28 -30.11
CA ARG A 644 18.56 20.54 -29.46
C ARG A 644 17.57 19.91 -30.44
N SER A 645 17.33 20.55 -31.59
CA SER A 645 16.44 20.03 -32.65
C SER A 645 16.94 18.74 -33.28
N VAL A 646 18.26 18.59 -33.45
CA VAL A 646 18.88 17.38 -34.00
C VAL A 646 18.77 16.23 -33.01
N ILE A 647 19.06 16.49 -31.73
CA ILE A 647 18.92 15.50 -30.65
C ILE A 647 17.47 15.01 -30.55
N LYS A 648 16.49 15.92 -30.62
CA LYS A 648 15.07 15.57 -30.58
C LYS A 648 14.68 14.67 -31.76
N ARG A 649 15.10 15.02 -32.98
CA ARG A 649 14.82 14.22 -34.19
C ARG A 649 15.41 12.81 -34.08
N SER A 650 16.67 12.70 -33.66
CA SER A 650 17.36 11.41 -33.45
C SER A 650 16.61 10.53 -32.45
N ARG A 651 16.17 11.09 -31.32
CA ARG A 651 15.43 10.36 -30.29
C ARG A 651 14.07 9.84 -30.79
N ILE A 652 13.38 10.62 -31.62
CA ILE A 652 12.12 10.22 -32.25
C ILE A 652 12.37 9.08 -33.23
N GLN A 653 13.32 9.24 -34.17
CA GLN A 653 13.65 8.20 -35.15
C GLN A 653 14.09 6.89 -34.49
N ASN A 654 14.95 6.96 -33.47
CA ASN A 654 15.36 5.77 -32.71
C ASN A 654 14.17 5.15 -31.95
N HIS A 655 13.25 5.96 -31.43
CA HIS A 655 12.03 5.45 -30.79
C HIS A 655 11.12 4.74 -31.78
N GLU A 656 10.85 5.34 -32.93
CA GLU A 656 10.05 4.74 -34.01
C GLU A 656 10.65 3.42 -34.47
N ARG A 657 11.97 3.38 -34.69
CA ARG A 657 12.68 2.14 -35.03
C ARG A 657 12.54 1.08 -33.93
N PHE A 658 12.82 1.44 -32.68
CA PHE A 658 12.72 0.52 -31.55
C PHE A 658 11.30 -0.06 -31.39
N VAL A 659 10.28 0.80 -31.49
CA VAL A 659 8.87 0.39 -31.42
C VAL A 659 8.53 -0.52 -32.60
N SER A 660 8.98 -0.22 -33.82
CA SER A 660 8.69 -1.06 -35.00
C SER A 660 9.24 -2.49 -34.91
N ILE A 661 10.27 -2.71 -34.09
CA ILE A 661 10.92 -4.02 -33.93
C ILE A 661 10.40 -4.73 -32.67
N TRP A 662 10.30 -4.03 -31.54
CA TRP A 662 10.17 -4.66 -30.22
C TRP A 662 8.81 -4.45 -29.53
N ASP A 663 7.98 -3.50 -29.98
CA ASP A 663 6.83 -3.04 -29.19
C ASP A 663 5.81 -4.15 -28.91
N GLU A 664 5.45 -4.94 -29.92
CA GLU A 664 4.46 -6.01 -29.78
C GLU A 664 4.92 -7.04 -28.74
N ARG A 665 6.15 -7.54 -28.87
CA ARG A 665 6.73 -8.55 -27.97
C ARG A 665 6.90 -8.02 -26.55
N LEU A 666 7.47 -6.83 -26.39
CA LEU A 666 7.70 -6.23 -25.07
C LEU A 666 6.38 -5.88 -24.38
N THR A 667 5.37 -5.41 -25.12
CA THR A 667 4.03 -5.16 -24.58
C THR A 667 3.47 -6.44 -23.95
N SER A 668 3.53 -7.57 -24.66
CA SER A 668 3.06 -8.86 -24.14
C SER A 668 3.83 -9.29 -22.90
N LEU A 669 5.17 -9.25 -22.93
CA LEU A 669 5.99 -9.64 -21.78
C LEU A 669 5.76 -8.76 -20.53
N ILE A 670 5.58 -7.46 -20.72
CA ILE A 670 5.28 -6.52 -19.63
C ILE A 670 3.93 -6.83 -19.00
N TRP A 671 2.88 -6.98 -19.81
CA TRP A 671 1.53 -7.22 -19.29
C TRP A 671 1.38 -8.63 -18.72
N GLU A 672 2.01 -9.63 -19.31
CA GLU A 672 2.09 -10.98 -18.73
C GLU A 672 2.78 -10.97 -17.36
N GLU A 673 3.93 -10.29 -17.23
CA GLU A 673 4.61 -10.13 -15.95
C GLU A 673 3.70 -9.42 -14.93
N LYS A 674 3.10 -8.29 -15.32
CA LYS A 674 2.21 -7.51 -14.45
C LYS A 674 0.97 -8.29 -14.00
N LEU A 675 0.40 -9.14 -14.85
CA LEU A 675 -0.83 -9.87 -14.56
C LEU A 675 -0.59 -11.20 -13.82
N PHE A 676 0.53 -11.88 -14.08
CA PHE A 676 0.71 -13.26 -13.59
C PHE A 676 1.94 -13.44 -12.72
N SER A 677 2.95 -12.59 -12.84
CA SER A 677 4.20 -12.77 -12.11
C SER A 677 4.25 -11.95 -10.83
N LYS A 678 4.97 -12.49 -9.85
CA LYS A 678 5.43 -11.75 -8.66
C LYS A 678 6.88 -11.29 -8.80
N THR A 679 7.51 -11.59 -9.94
CA THR A 679 8.87 -11.14 -10.25
C THR A 679 8.81 -9.77 -10.90
N SER A 680 9.78 -8.95 -10.57
CA SER A 680 10.04 -7.72 -11.31
C SER A 680 11.27 -8.03 -12.17
N TYR A 681 11.10 -8.43 -13.44
CA TYR A 681 12.21 -8.62 -14.39
C TYR A 681 12.08 -7.61 -15.53
N TRP A 682 10.95 -7.60 -16.23
CA TRP A 682 10.66 -6.66 -17.31
C TRP A 682 10.30 -5.26 -16.80
N THR A 683 9.68 -5.16 -15.63
CA THR A 683 9.22 -3.92 -15.00
C THR A 683 9.72 -3.80 -13.56
N GLU A 684 9.79 -2.60 -12.98
CA GLU A 684 10.21 -2.42 -11.57
C GLU A 684 9.06 -2.67 -10.58
N GLU A 685 7.88 -2.15 -10.91
CA GLU A 685 6.74 -2.08 -10.00
C GLU A 685 5.64 -3.09 -10.37
N PRO A 686 5.00 -3.72 -9.37
CA PRO A 686 3.84 -4.58 -9.61
C PRO A 686 2.66 -3.76 -10.19
N LEU A 687 1.70 -4.46 -10.80
CA LEU A 687 0.51 -3.83 -11.40
C LEU A 687 -0.22 -2.95 -10.38
N HIS A 688 -0.47 -1.70 -10.76
CA HIS A 688 -1.21 -0.74 -9.95
C HIS A 688 -2.54 -0.36 -10.61
N ILE A 689 -3.66 -0.70 -9.95
CA ILE A 689 -5.01 -0.38 -10.38
C ILE A 689 -5.62 0.67 -9.46
N VAL A 690 -6.15 1.74 -10.06
CA VAL A 690 -6.81 2.84 -9.37
C VAL A 690 -8.29 2.82 -9.70
N PHE A 691 -9.16 2.71 -8.71
CA PHE A 691 -10.60 2.84 -8.88
C PHE A 691 -11.06 4.27 -8.58
N LEU A 692 -11.80 4.87 -9.51
CA LEU A 692 -12.47 6.15 -9.32
C LEU A 692 -13.88 5.90 -8.80
N VAL A 693 -14.15 6.38 -7.59
CA VAL A 693 -15.37 6.12 -6.82
C VAL A 693 -15.99 7.43 -6.33
N THR A 694 -17.27 7.38 -5.96
CA THR A 694 -18.02 8.54 -5.45
C THR A 694 -17.37 9.07 -4.17
N GLU A 695 -17.14 8.17 -3.22
CA GLU A 695 -16.57 8.41 -1.89
C GLU A 695 -15.69 7.19 -1.54
N ASN A 696 -14.67 7.35 -0.69
CA ASN A 696 -13.76 6.25 -0.32
C ASN A 696 -13.65 6.03 1.20
N GLU A 697 -14.59 6.58 1.98
CA GLU A 697 -14.68 6.37 3.42
C GLU A 697 -15.55 5.14 3.74
N ILE A 698 -15.18 4.38 4.77
CA ILE A 698 -15.94 3.18 5.17
C ILE A 698 -17.37 3.47 5.63
N THR A 699 -17.63 4.71 6.06
CA THR A 699 -18.94 5.21 6.47
C THR A 699 -19.83 5.64 5.30
N THR A 700 -19.31 5.63 4.07
CA THR A 700 -20.10 5.99 2.89
C THR A 700 -21.28 5.05 2.68
N THR A 701 -22.34 5.57 2.07
CA THR A 701 -23.45 4.77 1.54
C THR A 701 -23.31 4.50 0.04
N ALA A 702 -22.23 5.00 -0.60
CA ALA A 702 -22.00 4.88 -2.03
C ALA A 702 -21.69 3.42 -2.42
N GLY A 703 -22.59 2.82 -3.19
CA GLY A 703 -22.49 1.40 -3.55
C GLY A 703 -21.31 1.08 -4.47
N ASP A 704 -20.86 2.02 -5.29
CA ASP A 704 -19.73 1.83 -6.22
C ASP A 704 -18.42 1.61 -5.47
N TYR A 705 -18.19 2.31 -4.36
CA TYR A 705 -17.03 2.10 -3.49
C TYR A 705 -16.94 0.67 -2.96
N PHE A 706 -18.06 0.10 -2.49
CA PHE A 706 -18.05 -1.26 -1.95
C PHE A 706 -17.83 -2.33 -3.02
N SER A 707 -18.29 -2.10 -4.26
CA SER A 707 -17.96 -2.96 -5.39
C SER A 707 -16.50 -2.84 -5.81
N ALA A 708 -15.95 -1.62 -5.88
CA ALA A 708 -14.53 -1.39 -6.11
C ALA A 708 -13.68 -2.07 -5.03
N ARG A 709 -14.10 -1.93 -3.77
CA ARG A 709 -13.42 -2.53 -2.62
C ARG A 709 -13.45 -4.06 -2.68
N GLY A 710 -14.62 -4.64 -2.94
CA GLY A 710 -14.76 -6.09 -3.09
C GLY A 710 -13.83 -6.67 -4.16
N LEU A 711 -13.82 -6.08 -5.37
CA LEU A 711 -12.96 -6.52 -6.46
C LEU A 711 -11.48 -6.24 -6.16
N GLY A 712 -11.16 -5.03 -5.70
CA GLY A 712 -9.79 -4.61 -5.43
C GLY A 712 -9.13 -5.40 -4.30
N ASP A 713 -9.83 -5.63 -3.19
CA ASP A 713 -9.33 -6.47 -2.10
C ASP A 713 -9.08 -7.91 -2.58
N ALA A 714 -9.97 -8.46 -3.43
CA ALA A 714 -9.77 -9.78 -4.04
C ALA A 714 -8.56 -9.82 -4.99
N LEU A 715 -8.35 -8.80 -5.82
CA LEU A 715 -7.17 -8.66 -6.70
C LEU A 715 -5.87 -8.55 -5.89
N ARG A 716 -5.87 -7.76 -4.82
CA ARG A 716 -4.75 -7.63 -3.89
C ARG A 716 -4.45 -8.96 -3.21
N GLN A 717 -5.46 -9.60 -2.64
CA GLN A 717 -5.33 -10.87 -1.91
C GLN A 717 -4.82 -12.00 -2.81
N LYS A 718 -5.39 -12.11 -4.02
CA LYS A 718 -5.13 -13.26 -4.91
C LYS A 718 -3.84 -13.09 -5.71
N PHE A 719 -3.59 -11.88 -6.23
CA PHE A 719 -2.50 -11.65 -7.17
C PHE A 719 -1.39 -10.74 -6.63
N GLY A 720 -1.62 -10.03 -5.52
CA GLY A 720 -0.65 -9.11 -4.93
C GLY A 720 -0.59 -7.75 -5.63
N TYR A 721 -1.62 -7.39 -6.39
CA TYR A 721 -1.69 -6.10 -7.08
C TYR A 721 -1.76 -4.93 -6.10
N ARG A 722 -1.20 -3.79 -6.50
CA ARG A 722 -1.38 -2.52 -5.80
C ARG A 722 -2.74 -1.96 -6.19
N ILE A 723 -3.54 -1.55 -5.20
CA ILE A 723 -4.88 -1.02 -5.42
C ILE A 723 -5.04 0.30 -4.67
N SER A 724 -5.58 1.31 -5.34
CA SER A 724 -5.99 2.59 -4.75
C SER A 724 -7.43 2.94 -5.09
N TYR A 725 -8.08 3.69 -4.21
CA TYR A 725 -9.45 4.18 -4.38
C TYR A 725 -9.44 5.69 -4.26
N LEU A 726 -9.74 6.40 -5.35
CA LEU A 726 -9.79 7.85 -5.39
C LEU A 726 -11.25 8.30 -5.37
N ALA A 727 -11.58 9.17 -4.43
CA ALA A 727 -12.90 9.75 -4.28
C ALA A 727 -13.00 11.10 -4.99
N ARG A 728 -14.23 11.50 -5.32
CA ARG A 728 -14.54 12.86 -5.77
C ARG A 728 -14.60 13.81 -4.57
N ARG A 729 -13.94 14.98 -4.65
CA ARG A 729 -13.97 16.02 -3.61
C ARG A 729 -15.21 16.91 -3.73
N PRO A 730 -15.59 17.64 -2.65
CA PRO A 730 -16.81 18.46 -2.59
C PRO A 730 -16.96 19.53 -3.69
N GLU A 731 -15.87 19.90 -4.37
CA GLU A 731 -15.83 20.94 -5.42
C GLU A 731 -15.77 20.34 -6.85
N TYR A 732 -16.16 19.07 -7.03
CA TYR A 732 -16.03 18.28 -8.27
C TYR A 732 -14.60 17.95 -8.70
N GLU A 733 -13.59 18.34 -7.93
CA GLU A 733 -12.20 17.96 -8.19
C GLU A 733 -11.90 16.53 -7.73
N TRP A 734 -11.05 15.82 -8.47
CA TRP A 734 -10.58 14.48 -8.13
C TRP A 734 -9.25 14.55 -7.39
N ASP A 735 -8.99 13.56 -6.53
CA ASP A 735 -7.62 13.34 -6.05
C ASP A 735 -6.66 13.09 -7.24
N GLU A 736 -5.39 13.51 -7.08
CA GLU A 736 -4.38 13.31 -8.11
C GLU A 736 -4.16 11.82 -8.36
N ILE A 737 -4.25 11.41 -9.63
CA ILE A 737 -3.97 10.03 -10.03
C ILE A 737 -2.48 9.75 -9.85
N PRO A 738 -2.09 8.72 -9.08
CA PRO A 738 -0.68 8.39 -8.87
C PRO A 738 0.05 8.17 -10.21
N GLN A 739 1.25 8.73 -10.35
CA GLN A 739 2.10 8.52 -11.55
C GLN A 739 2.50 7.05 -11.78
N SER A 740 2.33 6.20 -10.76
CA SER A 740 2.53 4.75 -10.84
C SER A 740 1.30 3.98 -11.33
N ALA A 741 0.16 4.64 -11.60
CA ALA A 741 -1.06 3.96 -12.02
C ALA A 741 -0.88 3.34 -13.41
N ASP A 742 -1.10 2.03 -13.51
CA ASP A 742 -1.09 1.32 -14.80
C ASP A 742 -2.49 1.22 -15.40
N ILE A 743 -3.50 1.07 -14.54
CA ILE A 743 -4.91 0.95 -14.93
C ILE A 743 -5.73 1.88 -14.06
N VAL A 744 -6.59 2.68 -14.68
CA VAL A 744 -7.57 3.55 -14.02
C VAL A 744 -8.96 3.08 -14.39
N VAL A 745 -9.72 2.59 -13.40
CA VAL A 745 -11.08 2.07 -13.58
C VAL A 745 -12.07 3.12 -13.08
N SER A 746 -12.84 3.71 -13.99
CA SER A 746 -13.96 4.58 -13.64
C SER A 746 -15.25 3.78 -13.50
N MET A 747 -15.94 3.99 -12.38
CA MET A 747 -17.27 3.42 -12.13
C MET A 747 -18.38 4.47 -12.23
N LEU A 748 -18.04 5.71 -12.59
CA LEU A 748 -18.95 6.86 -12.56
C LEU A 748 -19.15 7.47 -13.96
N TYR A 749 -20.42 7.62 -14.37
CA TYR A 749 -20.77 8.20 -15.68
C TYR A 749 -20.51 9.72 -15.75
N ASP A 750 -20.41 10.38 -14.61
CA ASP A 750 -20.16 11.81 -14.48
C ASP A 750 -18.68 12.14 -14.21
N CYS A 751 -17.80 11.12 -14.26
CA CYS A 751 -16.35 11.29 -14.22
C CYS A 751 -15.79 11.55 -15.64
N ASP A 752 -15.52 12.82 -15.95
CA ASP A 752 -14.83 13.18 -17.20
C ASP A 752 -13.34 12.85 -17.10
N ILE A 753 -12.98 11.69 -17.63
CA ILE A 753 -11.59 11.22 -17.60
C ILE A 753 -10.62 12.16 -18.33
N ARG A 754 -11.13 13.03 -19.22
CA ARG A 754 -10.33 13.98 -20.02
C ARG A 754 -9.90 15.19 -19.21
N SER A 755 -10.63 15.52 -18.14
CA SER A 755 -10.24 16.57 -17.22
C SER A 755 -9.27 16.09 -16.15
N LEU A 756 -8.95 14.79 -16.12
CA LEU A 756 -8.02 14.21 -15.15
C LEU A 756 -6.60 14.15 -15.72
N ASN A 757 -5.62 14.34 -14.83
CA ASN A 757 -4.22 14.11 -15.15
C ASN A 757 -3.90 12.60 -15.09
N VAL A 758 -4.45 11.83 -16.04
CA VAL A 758 -4.14 10.40 -16.19
C VAL A 758 -2.70 10.25 -16.71
N PRO A 759 -1.84 9.44 -16.07
CA PRO A 759 -0.51 9.19 -16.59
C PRO A 759 -0.55 8.64 -18.02
N GLU A 760 0.37 9.10 -18.88
CA GLU A 760 0.41 8.76 -20.31
C GLU A 760 0.48 7.23 -20.56
N GLY A 761 1.04 6.48 -19.61
CA GLY A 761 1.17 5.03 -19.64
C GLY A 761 0.02 4.25 -19.00
N SER A 762 -1.08 4.90 -18.63
CA SER A 762 -2.22 4.22 -18.01
C SER A 762 -3.28 3.81 -19.03
N ILE A 763 -3.89 2.66 -18.77
CA ILE A 763 -5.10 2.17 -19.43
C ILE A 763 -6.33 2.69 -18.68
N THR A 764 -7.28 3.33 -19.36
CA THR A 764 -8.55 3.76 -18.76
C THR A 764 -9.67 2.77 -19.08
N ILE A 765 -10.39 2.33 -18.04
CA ILE A 765 -11.49 1.37 -18.16
C ILE A 765 -12.76 1.98 -17.57
N ALA A 766 -13.88 1.90 -18.31
CA ALA A 766 -15.20 2.17 -17.75
C ALA A 766 -15.84 0.84 -17.30
N TRP A 767 -16.13 0.69 -16.00
CA TRP A 767 -16.87 -0.47 -15.49
C TRP A 767 -18.33 -0.11 -15.22
N ILE A 768 -19.21 -0.44 -16.18
CA ILE A 768 -20.62 -0.06 -16.21
C ILE A 768 -21.46 -1.09 -15.44
N ARG A 769 -21.66 -0.80 -14.15
CA ARG A 769 -22.41 -1.63 -13.19
C ARG A 769 -23.83 -1.15 -12.87
N GLY A 770 -24.23 0.00 -13.40
CA GLY A 770 -25.51 0.67 -13.13
C GLY A 770 -25.63 1.97 -13.92
N PHE A 771 -26.75 2.68 -13.79
CA PHE A 771 -26.99 3.98 -14.47
C PHE A 771 -26.80 3.93 -16.00
N VAL A 772 -27.18 2.82 -16.64
CA VAL A 772 -26.91 2.55 -18.06
C VAL A 772 -27.38 3.67 -18.97
N ASN A 773 -28.58 4.21 -18.72
CA ASN A 773 -29.13 5.33 -19.48
C ASN A 773 -28.31 6.63 -19.41
N TYR A 774 -27.55 6.83 -18.32
CA TYR A 774 -26.65 7.97 -18.19
C TYR A 774 -25.34 7.70 -18.94
N TRP A 775 -24.78 6.50 -18.80
CA TRP A 775 -23.60 6.07 -19.57
C TRP A 775 -23.81 6.19 -21.08
N LYS A 776 -24.99 5.81 -21.60
CA LYS A 776 -25.37 5.97 -23.01
C LYS A 776 -25.31 7.43 -23.50
N LYS A 777 -25.40 8.41 -22.60
CA LYS A 777 -25.36 9.85 -22.91
C LYS A 777 -23.96 10.47 -22.74
N VAL A 778 -22.97 9.72 -22.25
CA VAL A 778 -21.61 10.21 -22.04
C VAL A 778 -20.91 10.41 -23.38
N LYS A 779 -20.71 11.67 -23.78
CA LYS A 779 -20.17 12.03 -25.10
C LYS A 779 -18.75 11.52 -25.35
N TYR A 780 -17.96 11.31 -24.30
CA TYR A 780 -16.56 10.87 -24.38
C TYR A 780 -16.36 9.39 -24.04
N ILE A 781 -17.42 8.59 -23.98
CA ILE A 781 -17.33 7.16 -23.63
C ILE A 781 -16.36 6.38 -24.55
N HIS A 782 -16.23 6.80 -25.81
CA HIS A 782 -15.30 6.22 -26.79
C HIS A 782 -13.81 6.47 -26.48
N GLN A 783 -13.50 7.39 -25.55
CA GLN A 783 -12.13 7.72 -25.15
C GLN A 783 -11.57 6.79 -24.08
N PHE A 784 -12.41 5.98 -23.43
CA PHE A 784 -11.93 4.88 -22.60
C PHE A 784 -11.16 3.88 -23.48
N ASP A 785 -10.08 3.32 -22.95
CA ASP A 785 -9.34 2.26 -23.63
C ASP A 785 -10.17 0.97 -23.68
N GLY A 786 -10.90 0.68 -22.59
CA GLY A 786 -11.79 -0.47 -22.47
C GLY A 786 -13.09 -0.17 -21.73
N ILE A 787 -14.14 -0.91 -22.07
CA ILE A 787 -15.46 -0.85 -21.43
C ILE A 787 -15.81 -2.26 -20.98
N ILE A 788 -16.06 -2.40 -19.68
CA ILE A 788 -16.51 -3.63 -19.04
C ILE A 788 -17.93 -3.41 -18.55
N THR A 789 -18.81 -4.35 -18.88
CA THR A 789 -20.24 -4.24 -18.53
C THR A 789 -20.62 -5.26 -17.46
N SER A 790 -21.72 -5.02 -16.75
CA SER A 790 -22.18 -5.95 -15.70
C SER A 790 -23.01 -7.12 -16.23
N SER A 791 -23.52 -7.04 -17.46
CA SER A 791 -24.34 -8.07 -18.08
C SER A 791 -24.25 -8.03 -19.61
N ALA A 792 -24.61 -9.14 -20.26
CA ALA A 792 -24.72 -9.22 -21.72
C ALA A 792 -25.76 -8.24 -22.27
N TYR A 793 -26.85 -8.01 -21.54
CA TYR A 793 -27.88 -7.03 -21.90
C TYR A 793 -27.28 -5.61 -22.00
N VAL A 794 -26.55 -5.16 -20.98
CA VAL A 794 -25.89 -3.83 -20.99
C VAL A 794 -24.86 -3.74 -22.11
N GLN A 795 -24.12 -4.83 -22.37
CA GLN A 795 -23.20 -4.88 -23.50
C GLN A 795 -23.93 -4.69 -24.83
N SER A 796 -25.08 -5.34 -25.00
CA SER A 796 -25.87 -5.25 -26.23
C SER A 796 -26.44 -3.85 -26.46
N GLU A 797 -26.87 -3.18 -25.40
CA GLU A 797 -27.35 -1.79 -25.43
C GLU A 797 -26.26 -0.79 -25.87
N LEU A 798 -24.98 -1.13 -25.67
CA LEU A 798 -23.85 -0.30 -26.05
C LEU A 798 -23.32 -0.58 -27.46
N PHE A 799 -23.69 -1.69 -28.11
CA PHE A 799 -23.18 -2.05 -29.45
C PHE A 799 -23.41 -0.98 -30.52
N ASN A 800 -24.46 -0.17 -30.37
CA ASN A 800 -24.80 0.89 -31.32
C ASN A 800 -24.21 2.27 -30.93
N ILE A 801 -23.49 2.35 -29.81
CA ILE A 801 -23.00 3.61 -29.23
C ILE A 801 -21.47 3.65 -29.21
N VAL A 802 -20.82 2.50 -28.97
CA VAL A 802 -19.36 2.40 -28.89
C VAL A 802 -18.83 1.40 -29.90
N ASP A 803 -17.57 1.59 -30.32
CA ASP A 803 -16.88 0.59 -31.14
C ASP A 803 -16.80 -0.75 -30.38
N LYS A 804 -17.16 -1.84 -31.06
CA LYS A 804 -17.11 -3.20 -30.52
C LYS A 804 -15.73 -3.57 -29.99
N SER A 805 -14.66 -3.02 -30.58
CA SER A 805 -13.28 -3.24 -30.12
C SER A 805 -13.02 -2.73 -28.69
N LYS A 806 -13.86 -1.79 -28.21
CA LYS A 806 -13.79 -1.22 -26.85
C LYS A 806 -14.56 -2.04 -25.82
N LEU A 807 -15.43 -2.96 -26.24
CA LEU A 807 -16.22 -3.78 -25.33
C LEU A 807 -15.42 -5.00 -24.86
N TRP A 808 -14.60 -4.80 -23.83
CA TRP A 808 -13.60 -5.77 -23.38
C TRP A 808 -14.17 -7.01 -22.70
N GLY A 809 -15.36 -6.92 -22.12
CA GLY A 809 -16.03 -8.09 -21.53
C GLY A 809 -17.16 -7.77 -20.56
N ILE A 810 -17.64 -8.83 -19.93
CA ILE A 810 -18.70 -8.79 -18.92
C ILE A 810 -18.09 -9.18 -17.57
N LEU A 811 -18.26 -8.31 -16.57
CA LEU A 811 -17.88 -8.53 -15.18
C LEU A 811 -19.07 -8.21 -14.27
N PRO A 812 -19.88 -9.23 -13.92
CA PRO A 812 -20.99 -9.05 -13.00
C PRO A 812 -20.50 -8.69 -11.59
N LEU A 813 -21.37 -8.06 -10.80
CA LEU A 813 -21.15 -7.89 -9.37
C LEU A 813 -21.09 -9.24 -8.64
N ALA A 814 -20.69 -9.20 -7.37
CA ALA A 814 -20.47 -10.37 -6.54
C ALA A 814 -20.52 -10.00 -5.05
N ALA A 815 -20.58 -11.02 -4.19
CA ALA A 815 -20.47 -10.84 -2.74
C ALA A 815 -19.00 -10.75 -2.29
N ASN A 816 -18.75 -9.90 -1.28
CA ASN A 816 -17.47 -9.84 -0.58
C ASN A 816 -17.49 -10.85 0.59
N THR A 817 -16.89 -12.01 0.40
CA THR A 817 -16.91 -13.12 1.36
C THR A 817 -16.07 -12.89 2.61
N ASN A 818 -15.24 -11.84 2.66
CA ASN A 818 -14.57 -11.42 3.90
C ASN A 818 -15.54 -10.73 4.87
N ILE A 819 -16.64 -10.16 4.36
CA ILE A 819 -17.67 -9.45 5.13
C ILE A 819 -18.92 -10.33 5.27
N PHE A 820 -19.40 -10.89 4.17
CA PHE A 820 -20.53 -11.79 4.11
C PHE A 820 -20.03 -13.23 4.13
N ARG A 821 -19.57 -13.68 5.29
CA ARG A 821 -18.87 -14.97 5.47
C ARG A 821 -19.80 -16.17 5.38
N ALA A 822 -19.34 -17.27 4.77
CA ALA A 822 -20.08 -18.53 4.74
C ALA A 822 -20.23 -19.14 6.14
N ASP A 823 -19.15 -19.05 6.93
CA ASP A 823 -18.99 -19.60 8.27
C ASP A 823 -19.38 -18.62 9.39
N ALA A 824 -20.16 -17.57 9.07
CA ALA A 824 -20.70 -16.70 10.09
C ALA A 824 -21.59 -17.49 11.07
N PRO A 825 -21.53 -17.23 12.39
CA PRO A 825 -22.37 -17.90 13.37
C PRO A 825 -23.84 -17.63 13.05
N GLU A 826 -24.70 -18.65 13.20
CA GLU A 826 -26.14 -18.47 13.05
C GLU A 826 -26.68 -17.58 14.18
N ILE A 827 -27.58 -16.68 13.80
CA ILE A 827 -28.23 -15.71 14.70
C ILE A 827 -29.74 -15.83 14.47
N ASP A 828 -30.51 -15.69 15.55
CA ASP A 828 -31.97 -15.70 15.48
C ASP A 828 -32.52 -14.65 14.50
N ARG A 829 -33.43 -15.09 13.62
CA ARG A 829 -34.11 -14.24 12.65
C ARG A 829 -35.20 -13.39 13.30
N THR A 830 -34.78 -12.31 13.95
CA THR A 830 -35.67 -11.39 14.69
C THR A 830 -36.45 -10.38 13.84
N VAL A 831 -36.12 -10.22 12.56
CA VAL A 831 -36.74 -9.27 11.63
C VAL A 831 -37.54 -10.06 10.59
N ASP A 832 -38.83 -9.77 10.44
CA ASP A 832 -39.67 -10.51 9.50
C ASP A 832 -39.33 -10.12 8.05
N VAL A 833 -39.28 -8.82 7.79
CA VAL A 833 -39.01 -8.27 6.46
C VAL A 833 -38.07 -7.08 6.58
N SER A 834 -37.06 -7.01 5.72
CA SER A 834 -36.21 -5.82 5.62
C SER A 834 -36.04 -5.34 4.18
N PHE A 835 -35.91 -4.03 4.00
CA PHE A 835 -35.56 -3.39 2.73
C PHE A 835 -34.40 -2.40 2.95
N VAL A 836 -33.38 -2.47 2.10
CA VAL A 836 -32.22 -1.56 2.13
C VAL A 836 -32.11 -0.82 0.79
N GLY A 837 -32.56 0.42 0.74
CA GLY A 837 -32.57 1.21 -0.49
C GLY A 837 -33.00 2.65 -0.26
N ASN A 838 -32.72 3.51 -1.24
CA ASN A 838 -33.18 4.90 -1.17
C ASN A 838 -34.51 5.06 -1.91
N LEU A 839 -35.45 5.77 -1.30
CA LEU A 839 -36.74 6.17 -1.87
C LEU A 839 -36.65 7.65 -2.30
N PHE A 840 -35.90 7.92 -3.38
CA PHE A 840 -35.82 9.27 -3.99
C PHE A 840 -37.08 9.58 -4.83
N HIS A 841 -37.17 10.74 -5.50
CA HIS A 841 -38.26 11.18 -6.42
C HIS A 841 -38.50 10.29 -7.68
N ILE A 842 -38.20 9.00 -7.59
CA ILE A 842 -38.33 8.02 -8.66
C ILE A 842 -39.28 6.95 -8.13
N PRO A 843 -40.37 6.62 -8.85
CA PRO A 843 -41.30 5.58 -8.46
C PRO A 843 -40.58 4.26 -8.13
N ARG A 844 -40.94 3.65 -7.00
CA ARG A 844 -40.35 2.43 -6.47
C ARG A 844 -41.44 1.38 -6.38
N SER A 845 -41.26 0.25 -7.07
CA SER A 845 -42.29 -0.80 -7.13
C SER A 845 -42.66 -1.28 -5.73
N ILE A 846 -41.69 -1.38 -4.83
CA ILE A 846 -41.93 -1.84 -3.46
C ILE A 846 -42.90 -0.93 -2.69
N VAL A 847 -42.91 0.38 -2.95
CA VAL A 847 -43.79 1.34 -2.25
C VAL A 847 -45.26 1.08 -2.60
N ASP A 848 -45.55 0.76 -3.86
CA ASP A 848 -46.91 0.50 -4.33
C ASP A 848 -47.41 -0.92 -3.99
N ASN A 849 -46.47 -1.87 -3.83
CA ASN A 849 -46.80 -3.30 -3.77
C ASN A 849 -46.68 -3.91 -2.36
N LEU A 850 -45.94 -3.32 -1.42
CA LEU A 850 -45.83 -3.87 -0.06
C LEU A 850 -47.01 -3.41 0.81
N ASP A 851 -47.79 -4.37 1.33
CA ASP A 851 -48.87 -4.07 2.28
C ASP A 851 -48.33 -4.00 3.71
N ILE A 852 -48.13 -2.77 4.17
CA ILE A 852 -47.66 -2.47 5.53
C ILE A 852 -48.72 -2.66 6.63
N SER A 853 -49.97 -2.96 6.27
CA SER A 853 -51.02 -3.29 7.26
C SER A 853 -50.89 -4.70 7.82
N LEU A 854 -50.05 -5.54 7.20
CA LEU A 854 -49.69 -6.84 7.73
C LEU A 854 -48.94 -6.66 9.06
N ASN A 855 -49.38 -7.34 10.12
CA ASN A 855 -48.76 -7.29 11.43
C ASN A 855 -47.39 -8.02 11.42
N MET A 856 -46.38 -7.40 10.82
CA MET A 856 -45.03 -7.92 10.64
C MET A 856 -43.97 -6.92 11.12
N ASN A 857 -42.85 -7.43 11.63
CA ASN A 857 -41.69 -6.62 11.98
C ASN A 857 -40.92 -6.21 10.72
N PHE A 858 -41.42 -5.17 10.03
CA PHE A 858 -40.80 -4.59 8.85
C PHE A 858 -39.77 -3.52 9.22
N LYS A 859 -38.57 -3.60 8.64
CA LYS A 859 -37.50 -2.61 8.83
C LYS A 859 -37.02 -2.03 7.50
N PHE A 860 -37.04 -0.71 7.41
CA PHE A 860 -36.56 0.02 6.25
C PHE A 860 -35.28 0.79 6.56
N TYR A 861 -34.23 0.61 5.77
CA TYR A 861 -32.98 1.36 5.85
C TYR A 861 -32.66 2.10 4.54
N GLY A 862 -32.23 3.35 4.65
CA GLY A 862 -31.86 4.20 3.50
C GLY A 862 -32.54 5.57 3.57
N ARG A 863 -32.35 6.42 2.57
CA ARG A 863 -32.91 7.78 2.59
C ARG A 863 -34.41 7.77 2.25
N LEU A 864 -35.20 8.40 3.13
CA LEU A 864 -36.52 8.95 2.83
C LEU A 864 -36.39 10.33 2.18
N GLU A 865 -37.37 10.71 1.39
CA GLU A 865 -37.49 12.03 0.79
C GLU A 865 -37.33 13.15 1.84
N THR A 866 -36.48 14.14 1.55
CA THR A 866 -36.31 15.29 2.44
C THR A 866 -37.52 16.22 2.30
N GLY A 867 -38.48 16.13 3.23
CA GLY A 867 -39.56 17.12 3.37
C GLY A 867 -40.98 16.57 3.45
N GLU A 868 -41.21 15.27 3.19
CA GLU A 868 -42.53 14.68 3.41
C GLU A 868 -42.70 14.31 4.89
N VAL A 869 -43.55 15.06 5.59
CA VAL A 869 -43.86 14.82 7.01
C VAL A 869 -44.69 13.54 7.23
N ASN A 870 -45.15 12.85 6.17
CA ASN A 870 -46.14 11.77 6.24
C ASN A 870 -45.89 10.56 5.30
N HIS A 871 -44.65 10.24 4.93
CA HIS A 871 -44.40 9.05 4.10
C HIS A 871 -44.95 7.78 4.79
N PRO A 872 -45.67 6.87 4.10
CA PRO A 872 -46.31 5.69 4.73
C PRO A 872 -45.35 4.81 5.53
N TRP A 873 -44.06 4.83 5.17
CA TRP A 873 -43.02 4.03 5.82
C TRP A 873 -42.21 4.77 6.89
N GLN A 874 -42.58 6.00 7.24
CA GLN A 874 -41.87 6.81 8.23
C GLN A 874 -41.72 6.06 9.56
N ASN A 875 -42.73 5.30 9.97
CA ASN A 875 -42.74 4.54 11.22
C ASN A 875 -41.85 3.28 11.20
N PHE A 876 -41.46 2.80 10.02
CA PHE A 876 -40.60 1.62 9.85
C PHE A 876 -39.14 1.97 9.54
N HIS A 877 -38.87 3.27 9.30
CA HIS A 877 -37.57 3.78 8.90
C HIS A 877 -36.55 3.76 10.06
N GLN A 878 -35.43 3.10 9.83
CA GLN A 878 -34.36 2.88 10.80
C GLN A 878 -33.12 3.77 10.54
N GLY A 879 -33.22 4.71 9.59
CA GLY A 879 -32.08 5.52 9.14
C GLY A 879 -31.19 4.80 8.13
N ASN A 880 -29.97 5.31 7.95
CA ASN A 880 -28.96 4.65 7.13
C ASN A 880 -28.28 3.52 7.90
N ILE A 881 -27.97 2.41 7.23
CA ILE A 881 -27.17 1.32 7.79
C ILE A 881 -25.74 1.35 7.25
N SER A 882 -24.77 1.15 8.14
CA SER A 882 -23.36 0.96 7.77
C SER A 882 -23.22 -0.33 6.96
N TYR A 883 -22.39 -0.30 5.92
CA TYR A 883 -22.11 -1.47 5.10
C TYR A 883 -21.59 -2.68 5.91
N LEU A 884 -20.78 -2.43 6.94
CA LEU A 884 -20.24 -3.48 7.80
C LEU A 884 -21.33 -4.13 8.69
N ASN A 885 -22.48 -3.48 8.86
CA ASN A 885 -23.59 -4.00 9.65
C ASN A 885 -24.64 -4.73 8.79
N LEU A 886 -24.51 -4.71 7.45
CA LEU A 886 -25.41 -5.43 6.56
C LEU A 886 -25.45 -6.94 6.79
N PRO A 887 -24.32 -7.65 7.03
CA PRO A 887 -24.36 -9.08 7.34
C PRO A 887 -25.24 -9.39 8.54
N ASN A 888 -25.17 -8.56 9.59
CA ASN A 888 -25.97 -8.76 10.79
C ASN A 888 -27.46 -8.51 10.53
N LEU A 889 -27.79 -7.45 9.79
CA LEU A 889 -29.19 -7.20 9.39
C LEU A 889 -29.74 -8.38 8.59
N TYR A 890 -29.02 -8.81 7.55
CA TYR A 890 -29.50 -9.86 6.65
C TYR A 890 -29.61 -11.22 7.34
N GLN A 891 -28.69 -11.58 8.23
CA GLN A 891 -28.81 -12.80 9.05
C GLN A 891 -30.04 -12.74 9.98
N ARG A 892 -30.38 -11.56 10.50
CA ARG A 892 -31.57 -11.37 11.34
C ARG A 892 -32.87 -11.28 10.55
N SER A 893 -32.82 -11.10 9.24
CA SER A 893 -34.01 -10.98 8.39
C SER A 893 -34.47 -12.35 7.90
N LYS A 894 -35.78 -12.65 8.06
CA LYS A 894 -36.41 -13.80 7.39
C LYS A 894 -36.50 -13.56 5.90
N ILE A 895 -36.99 -12.39 5.51
CA ILE A 895 -37.15 -11.98 4.11
C ILE A 895 -36.44 -10.65 3.88
N VAL A 896 -35.66 -10.56 2.81
CA VAL A 896 -35.11 -9.31 2.29
C VAL A 896 -35.83 -9.00 0.99
N ILE A 897 -36.48 -7.85 0.93
CA ILE A 897 -37.07 -7.36 -0.33
C ILE A 897 -36.01 -6.54 -1.05
N GLU A 898 -35.86 -6.75 -2.34
CA GLU A 898 -35.03 -5.95 -3.22
C GLU A 898 -35.89 -5.33 -4.33
N ASP A 899 -35.61 -4.07 -4.65
CA ASP A 899 -36.34 -3.35 -5.69
C ASP A 899 -35.34 -2.66 -6.62
N ILE A 900 -35.26 -3.14 -7.84
CA ILE A 900 -34.42 -2.57 -8.89
C ILE A 900 -35.17 -1.37 -9.48
N ALA A 901 -34.59 -0.19 -9.27
CA ALA A 901 -35.15 1.05 -9.79
C ALA A 901 -35.22 1.05 -11.32
N PRO A 902 -36.21 1.73 -11.94
CA PRO A 902 -36.39 1.72 -13.40
C PRO A 902 -35.16 2.14 -14.21
N PHE A 903 -34.34 3.06 -13.69
CA PHE A 903 -33.11 3.53 -14.37
C PHE A 903 -31.94 2.54 -14.32
N ASN A 904 -32.06 1.45 -13.55
CA ASN A 904 -31.08 0.39 -13.41
C ASN A 904 -31.51 -0.92 -14.11
N ARG A 905 -32.54 -0.89 -14.99
CA ARG A 905 -32.84 -2.02 -15.88
C ARG A 905 -31.58 -2.48 -16.62
N GLY A 906 -31.42 -3.79 -16.79
CA GLY A 906 -30.18 -4.39 -17.33
C GLY A 906 -29.12 -4.72 -16.28
N THR A 907 -29.25 -4.23 -15.05
CA THR A 907 -28.23 -4.39 -14.00
C THR A 907 -28.82 -4.96 -12.71
N ILE A 908 -28.02 -5.72 -11.99
CA ILE A 908 -28.41 -6.36 -10.74
C ILE A 908 -27.81 -5.57 -9.58
N ASN A 909 -28.64 -5.24 -8.58
CA ASN A 909 -28.18 -4.55 -7.38
C ASN A 909 -27.23 -5.45 -6.57
N LEU A 910 -26.15 -4.86 -6.04
CA LEU A 910 -25.19 -5.54 -5.18
C LEU A 910 -25.86 -6.22 -3.97
N ARG A 911 -26.92 -5.60 -3.44
CA ARG A 911 -27.63 -6.06 -2.23
C ARG A 911 -28.24 -7.46 -2.35
N ILE A 912 -28.66 -7.85 -3.56
CA ILE A 912 -29.16 -9.21 -3.84
C ILE A 912 -28.07 -10.27 -3.53
N TYR A 913 -26.85 -10.03 -4.00
CA TYR A 913 -25.71 -10.92 -3.75
C TYR A 913 -25.39 -11.03 -2.25
N GLU A 914 -25.43 -9.91 -1.54
CA GLU A 914 -25.03 -9.79 -0.13
C GLU A 914 -26.07 -10.39 0.82
N ALA A 915 -27.35 -10.17 0.55
CA ALA A 915 -28.45 -10.75 1.32
C ALA A 915 -28.45 -12.28 1.20
N MET A 916 -28.31 -12.80 -0.02
CA MET A 916 -28.19 -14.25 -0.25
C MET A 916 -26.91 -14.82 0.39
N ALA A 917 -25.76 -14.14 0.26
CA ALA A 917 -24.51 -14.57 0.92
C ALA A 917 -24.62 -14.64 2.45
N SER A 918 -25.50 -13.83 3.04
CA SER A 918 -25.81 -13.81 4.48
C SER A 918 -26.85 -14.87 4.88
N GLY A 919 -27.47 -15.54 3.91
CA GLY A 919 -28.49 -16.54 4.12
C GLY A 919 -29.90 -15.98 4.29
N ALA A 920 -30.24 -14.79 3.78
CA ALA A 920 -31.63 -14.33 3.75
C ALA A 920 -32.37 -14.84 2.51
N LEU A 921 -33.68 -15.10 2.63
CA LEU A 921 -34.55 -15.27 1.47
C LEU A 921 -34.73 -13.93 0.79
N VAL A 922 -34.45 -13.84 -0.51
CA VAL A 922 -34.60 -12.60 -1.28
C VAL A 922 -35.85 -12.68 -2.17
N ILE A 923 -36.70 -11.65 -2.05
CA ILE A 923 -37.82 -11.40 -2.96
C ILE A 923 -37.52 -10.12 -3.73
N ALA A 924 -37.55 -10.16 -5.06
CA ALA A 924 -37.22 -9.02 -5.90
C ALA A 924 -38.32 -8.68 -6.92
N ASN A 925 -38.40 -7.41 -7.33
CA ASN A 925 -39.30 -7.02 -8.42
C ASN A 925 -38.88 -7.66 -9.75
N ASN A 926 -39.84 -7.87 -10.64
CA ASN A 926 -39.59 -8.53 -11.91
C ASN A 926 -38.56 -7.80 -12.80
N ALA A 927 -37.41 -8.45 -12.95
CA ALA A 927 -36.29 -8.05 -13.78
C ALA A 927 -35.73 -9.31 -14.48
N PRO A 928 -35.77 -9.40 -15.82
CA PRO A 928 -35.29 -10.57 -16.57
C PRO A 928 -33.88 -11.01 -16.18
N GLU A 929 -33.01 -10.07 -15.84
CA GLU A 929 -31.61 -10.28 -15.51
C GLU A 929 -31.43 -11.05 -14.19
N ILE A 930 -32.37 -10.90 -13.23
CA ILE A 930 -32.38 -11.67 -11.98
C ILE A 930 -32.63 -13.14 -12.30
N LYS A 931 -33.63 -13.44 -13.14
CA LYS A 931 -34.00 -14.81 -13.50
C LYS A 931 -32.88 -15.51 -14.27
N GLU A 932 -32.21 -14.78 -15.17
CA GLU A 932 -31.05 -15.30 -15.91
C GLU A 932 -29.85 -15.59 -15.00
N THR A 933 -29.59 -14.75 -13.99
CA THR A 933 -28.39 -14.84 -13.16
C THR A 933 -28.55 -15.78 -11.97
N PHE A 934 -29.72 -15.77 -11.33
CA PHE A 934 -29.96 -16.48 -10.07
C PHE A 934 -30.96 -17.63 -10.20
N SER A 935 -31.60 -17.80 -11.36
CA SER A 935 -32.56 -18.88 -11.60
C SER A 935 -33.64 -18.95 -10.51
N GLU A 936 -33.71 -20.05 -9.76
CA GLU A 936 -34.67 -20.32 -8.67
C GLU A 936 -34.24 -19.79 -7.29
N HIS A 937 -33.07 -19.15 -7.17
CA HIS A 937 -32.53 -18.68 -5.88
C HIS A 937 -33.10 -17.33 -5.41
N VAL A 938 -33.81 -16.60 -6.28
CA VAL A 938 -34.49 -15.35 -5.95
C VAL A 938 -35.94 -15.45 -6.36
N LEU A 939 -36.85 -15.14 -5.45
CA LEU A 939 -38.27 -15.09 -5.74
C LEU A 939 -38.61 -13.78 -6.42
N ILE A 940 -39.49 -13.81 -7.42
CA ILE A 940 -39.85 -12.64 -8.21
C ILE A 940 -41.31 -12.30 -7.97
N TYR A 941 -41.62 -11.01 -7.84
CA TYR A 941 -43.01 -10.52 -7.82
C TYR A 941 -43.29 -9.54 -8.96
N GLN A 942 -44.53 -9.54 -9.44
CA GLN A 942 -45.05 -8.69 -10.51
C GLN A 942 -46.23 -7.82 -10.06
N SER A 943 -46.91 -8.17 -8.97
CA SER A 943 -48.05 -7.43 -8.43
C SER A 943 -48.03 -7.35 -6.91
N LYS A 944 -48.93 -6.52 -6.38
CA LYS A 944 -49.16 -6.35 -4.94
C LYS A 944 -49.64 -7.65 -4.32
N GLU A 945 -50.59 -8.32 -4.98
CA GLU A 945 -51.15 -9.58 -4.54
C GLU A 945 -50.06 -10.66 -4.45
N GLU A 946 -49.19 -10.75 -5.45
CA GLU A 946 -48.10 -11.72 -5.48
C GLU A 946 -47.05 -11.46 -4.39
N LEU A 947 -46.56 -10.22 -4.25
CA LEU A 947 -45.57 -9.87 -3.23
C LEU A 947 -46.07 -10.20 -1.82
N ASN A 948 -47.29 -9.78 -1.49
CA ASN A 948 -47.84 -10.01 -0.15
C ASN A 948 -48.17 -11.48 0.10
N SER A 949 -48.61 -12.22 -0.93
CA SER A 949 -48.82 -13.68 -0.82
C SER A 949 -47.51 -14.42 -0.55
N LEU A 950 -46.43 -14.06 -1.25
CA LEU A 950 -45.10 -14.64 -1.00
C LEU A 950 -44.61 -14.33 0.42
N ILE A 951 -44.74 -13.08 0.88
CA ILE A 951 -44.34 -12.69 2.24
C ILE A 951 -45.11 -13.52 3.28
N GLN A 952 -46.45 -13.58 3.20
CA GLN A 952 -47.25 -14.34 4.15
C GLN A 952 -46.90 -15.83 4.15
N TYR A 953 -46.71 -16.42 2.96
CA TYR A 953 -46.32 -17.82 2.83
C TYR A 953 -44.99 -18.09 3.53
N TYR A 954 -43.92 -17.36 3.21
CA TYR A 954 -42.58 -17.65 3.74
C TYR A 954 -42.37 -17.18 5.19
N LEU A 955 -43.24 -16.32 5.73
CA LEU A 955 -43.30 -16.04 7.16
C LEU A 955 -43.91 -17.21 7.96
N THR A 956 -44.80 -17.99 7.35
CA THR A 956 -45.50 -19.13 7.99
C THR A 956 -44.90 -20.50 7.65
N HIS A 957 -44.15 -20.61 6.55
CA HIS A 957 -43.52 -21.83 6.07
C HIS A 957 -41.99 -21.73 6.21
N GLU A 958 -41.51 -21.93 7.44
CA GLU A 958 -40.09 -21.77 7.78
C GLU A 958 -39.18 -22.75 7.03
N ALA A 959 -39.55 -24.02 6.93
CA ALA A 959 -38.73 -25.03 6.25
C ALA A 959 -38.46 -24.64 4.78
N ASP A 960 -39.51 -24.25 4.04
CA ASP A 960 -39.40 -23.84 2.64
C ASP A 960 -38.54 -22.58 2.48
N ARG A 961 -38.70 -21.60 3.40
CA ARG A 961 -37.91 -20.37 3.42
C ARG A 961 -36.43 -20.68 3.61
N GLU A 962 -36.10 -21.47 4.63
CA GLU A 962 -34.71 -21.82 4.95
C GLU A 962 -34.08 -22.67 3.85
N GLU A 963 -34.83 -23.55 3.18
CA GLU A 963 -34.33 -24.33 2.06
C GLU A 963 -33.88 -23.45 0.89
N ILE A 964 -34.71 -22.48 0.48
CA ILE A 964 -34.36 -21.56 -0.62
C ILE A 964 -33.19 -20.66 -0.21
N ALA A 965 -33.22 -20.10 1.00
CA ALA A 965 -32.17 -19.23 1.50
C ALA A 965 -30.82 -19.96 1.62
N PHE A 966 -30.82 -21.22 2.05
CA PHE A 966 -29.64 -22.06 2.12
C PHE A 966 -29.07 -22.34 0.72
N LYS A 967 -29.91 -22.77 -0.23
CA LYS A 967 -29.49 -23.01 -1.63
C LYS A 967 -28.90 -21.74 -2.26
N ALA A 968 -29.53 -20.59 -2.02
CA ALA A 968 -29.07 -19.29 -2.48
C ALA A 968 -27.71 -18.90 -1.89
N LYS A 969 -27.52 -19.11 -0.58
CA LYS A 969 -26.24 -18.86 0.10
C LYS A 969 -25.11 -19.70 -0.50
N GLU A 970 -25.33 -21.01 -0.63
CA GLU A 970 -24.35 -21.93 -1.24
C GLU A 970 -24.03 -21.52 -2.68
N PHE A 971 -25.04 -21.16 -3.47
CA PHE A 971 -24.87 -20.70 -4.84
C PHE A 971 -23.99 -19.45 -4.93
N ILE A 972 -24.22 -18.43 -4.09
CA ILE A 972 -23.42 -17.21 -4.09
C ILE A 972 -21.98 -17.47 -3.67
N HIS A 973 -21.76 -18.20 -2.57
CA HIS A 973 -20.42 -18.53 -2.08
C HIS A 973 -19.65 -19.40 -3.07
N ARG A 974 -20.37 -20.25 -3.81
CA ARG A 974 -19.76 -21.06 -4.86
C ARG A 974 -19.46 -20.24 -6.11
N GLU A 975 -20.38 -19.44 -6.65
CA GLU A 975 -20.28 -18.90 -8.03
C GLU A 975 -20.11 -17.37 -8.16
N HIS A 976 -20.58 -16.60 -7.17
CA HIS A 976 -20.70 -15.14 -7.27
C HIS A 976 -19.91 -14.42 -6.17
N THR A 977 -18.62 -14.73 -6.05
CA THR A 977 -17.69 -14.06 -5.12
C THR A 977 -16.71 -13.14 -5.85
N PHE A 978 -16.27 -12.06 -5.20
CA PHE A 978 -15.26 -11.18 -5.81
C PHE A 978 -13.91 -11.89 -6.04
N LEU A 979 -13.59 -12.94 -5.29
CA LEU A 979 -12.43 -13.80 -5.54
C LEU A 979 -12.49 -14.49 -6.92
N LYS A 980 -13.67 -14.93 -7.35
CA LYS A 980 -13.89 -15.42 -8.73
C LYS A 980 -13.86 -14.28 -9.74
N ARG A 981 -14.46 -13.12 -9.40
CA ARG A 981 -14.45 -11.94 -10.30
C ARG A 981 -13.04 -11.38 -10.53
N ALA A 982 -12.14 -11.53 -9.57
CA ALA A 982 -10.73 -11.19 -9.76
C ALA A 982 -10.10 -11.99 -10.91
N ASP A 983 -10.39 -13.29 -11.03
CA ASP A 983 -9.91 -14.10 -12.18
C ASP A 983 -10.50 -13.61 -13.49
N VAL A 984 -11.82 -13.39 -13.52
CA VAL A 984 -12.52 -12.91 -14.72
C VAL A 984 -11.96 -11.56 -15.16
N PHE A 985 -11.78 -10.63 -14.22
CA PHE A 985 -11.19 -9.32 -14.53
C PHE A 985 -9.75 -9.45 -15.05
N ARG A 986 -8.90 -10.27 -14.43
CA ARG A 986 -7.54 -10.52 -14.93
C ARG A 986 -7.56 -11.14 -16.33
N ASN A 987 -8.47 -12.06 -16.63
CA ASN A 987 -8.60 -12.67 -17.95
C ASN A 987 -9.10 -11.69 -19.01
N ILE A 988 -10.02 -10.78 -18.64
CA ILE A 988 -10.42 -9.66 -19.49
C ILE A 988 -9.21 -8.78 -19.80
N LEU A 989 -8.40 -8.41 -18.79
CA LEU A 989 -7.19 -7.62 -19.01
C LEU A 989 -6.20 -8.36 -19.92
N PHE A 990 -5.92 -9.63 -19.65
CA PHE A 990 -5.02 -10.45 -20.46
C PHE A 990 -5.45 -10.48 -21.93
N SER A 991 -6.73 -10.78 -22.19
CA SER A 991 -7.26 -10.93 -23.55
C SER A 991 -7.21 -9.65 -24.38
N ASN A 992 -7.15 -8.48 -23.74
CA ASN A 992 -7.18 -7.18 -24.41
C ASN A 992 -5.82 -6.45 -24.38
N LEU A 993 -4.94 -6.75 -23.43
CA LEU A 993 -3.65 -6.07 -23.26
C LEU A 993 -2.45 -6.86 -23.81
N VAL A 994 -2.54 -8.19 -23.83
CA VAL A 994 -1.47 -9.07 -24.35
C VAL A 994 -1.72 -9.34 -25.84
N LYS A 995 -0.71 -9.10 -26.69
CA LYS A 995 -0.78 -9.19 -28.16
C LYS A 995 -0.01 -10.42 -28.69
N GLY A 996 -0.30 -10.83 -29.94
CA GLY A 996 0.44 -11.88 -30.67
C GLY A 996 0.00 -13.34 -30.41
N GLN A 997 0.72 -14.30 -31.01
CA GLN A 997 0.49 -15.76 -30.88
C GLN A 997 0.78 -16.34 -29.48
N HIS A 998 1.15 -15.51 -28.50
CA HIS A 998 1.31 -15.91 -27.10
C HIS A 998 -0.02 -16.04 -26.32
N LYS A 999 -1.16 -16.06 -27.03
CA LYS A 999 -2.42 -16.59 -26.50
C LYS A 999 -2.25 -18.09 -26.29
N LEU A 1000 -1.70 -18.48 -25.15
CA LEU A 1000 -1.60 -19.87 -24.72
C LEU A 1000 -2.90 -20.62 -25.03
N GLU A 1001 -2.80 -21.65 -25.87
CA GLU A 1001 -3.85 -22.66 -26.13
C GLU A 1001 -4.10 -23.57 -24.91
N ASP A 1002 -3.56 -23.25 -23.73
CA ASP A 1002 -3.82 -23.96 -22.48
C ASP A 1002 -4.28 -22.97 -21.38
N ILE A 1003 -5.58 -22.68 -21.35
CA ILE A 1003 -6.33 -22.24 -20.14
C ILE A 1003 -7.58 -23.09 -20.02
#